data_AF-A0A0Q4WUM1-F1
#
_entry.id   AF-A0A0Q4WUM1-F1
#
_cell.length_a   1.000
_cell.length_b   1.000
_cell.length_c   1.000
_cell.angle_alpha   90.00
_cell.angle_beta   90.00
_cell.angle_gamma   90.00
#
_symmetry.space_group_name_H-M   'P 1'
#
loop_
_entity.id
_entity.type
_entity.pdbx_description
1 polymer ?
#
loop_
_entity_poly.entity_id
_entity_poly.type
_entity_poly.pdbx_seq_one_letter_code
_entity_poly.pdbx_strand_id
1 'polypeptide(L)'
;MPDIEIEGPDGDVFAFPEGTGDGVMRTALLKHYQGAAKAKTDLPTAGLAGDGAAAIGRGLVNGVPVVGPYLLGGLNRGVAAVRTLQNGTTFPEELKRVEGFGERTAAENPIASTAGEIGGGVVGTLPLVAAAPAAFGAGTGGLGIRTLASAGSGLSIGAADSAVRSSGDIGEIKYGALVGGGLGAAGPVAGKLVGKAVSAVRGGGPGENVLREAVEGLSEAELASAQHIIEQGRQLPGGGVGVTLDEALNRATDGRAVRASQLARVVANSGGEGGRLMNEFYAARPASIDNVARSAFDAIGPQNPAPSGLGLDLQSAARAGVAQTPEGMALAQARAAVGPRVTDDGAGRVIQPEMRGVVDAREAARKAQADIDYAAARNAPENVGIERTVAVERPGEPIVTQPAFSRPQFEPGAPRPAEAFERPSVIGDDPNGVSLARFIAQNGGLRLDGDAAATDLHRFMVPGIGKVARPDGKGLDNFWRERLIEEGYFRPDADGGMARDISSELLRKLQNEQRGVPSYPLDSAGRPKGRAPGGQAADEYANARSLAESRFDEDLARVEVDPKGIHPDIRERVVGALMRGEETDPLAAYERTVGAMKGPLDPYVKSTTVTETIPDVRFGQVNPQPALDAIAEQSRFAKGDVRGALSGARKDLYEPGGAQLDMSVEGNLKARERLDHRIQAALRDGDATQVRDLQISRSALDAQLKAVPEVATADANFAANSRPLEPFAPNTPLGRVVQQDPLTGRMATPTEQVPTHIQGASAAREFLANSTPAARQAYEGRVATKILDSASDARGNIDPDKLSVLLRDQADVLEQMPDVFHRVEAVVRARDGLARVEASPLGRIADRPDVDAAIRSVFASNPKPGSHGEVAQAMTALVKNRPTAARDLARIYLESTFNEATQQSKGLAAQYGGAGFASGVRGNVQQRQNLEAVIRALPEGETILKGMDNLLSTLEATGYRPNKGSDTAFNQAIQVQLKSGKTQLGQAVADVATGAAAGAGVGGWSGAAGGAVLGLKRGVGDAMLQARMMGNGEAIARMLTDPKALPDLRALARSPVGSKNAEAFTRRLLTLSNGGAAPTRDVSAAQR
;
A
#
# COMPACT_ATOMS: atom_id res chain seq x y z
N MET A 1 -22.75 10.16 54.42
CA MET A 1 -22.79 9.84 52.98
C MET A 1 -21.33 9.71 52.56
N PRO A 2 -20.93 8.61 51.89
CA PRO A 2 -19.51 8.32 51.71
C PRO A 2 -18.92 9.17 50.58
N ASP A 3 -17.71 9.69 50.81
CA ASP A 3 -16.93 10.40 49.82
C ASP A 3 -16.53 9.46 48.66
N ILE A 4 -16.28 10.04 47.49
CA ILE A 4 -15.74 9.32 46.33
C ILE A 4 -14.24 9.12 46.57
N GLU A 5 -13.84 7.88 46.84
CA GLU A 5 -12.44 7.50 47.04
C GLU A 5 -11.80 7.06 45.71
N ILE A 6 -10.67 7.67 45.36
CA ILE A 6 -9.88 7.35 44.16
C ILE A 6 -8.47 6.98 44.61
N GLU A 7 -8.04 5.75 44.31
CA GLU A 7 -6.67 5.30 44.58
C GLU A 7 -5.72 5.77 43.47
N GLY A 8 -4.66 6.47 43.86
CA GLY A 8 -3.61 6.98 42.98
C GLY A 8 -2.54 5.95 42.63
N PRO A 9 -1.73 6.18 41.58
CA PRO A 9 -0.66 5.27 41.13
C PRO A 9 0.47 5.02 42.15
N ASP A 10 0.52 5.78 43.24
CA ASP A 10 1.42 5.63 44.39
C ASP A 10 0.80 4.91 45.59
N GLY A 11 -0.47 4.48 45.49
CA GLY A 11 -1.21 3.79 46.54
C GLY A 11 -1.90 4.71 47.55
N ASP A 12 -1.84 6.04 47.34
CA ASP A 12 -2.56 7.02 48.16
C ASP A 12 -4.04 7.10 47.75
N VAL A 13 -4.94 7.16 48.73
CA VAL A 13 -6.40 7.24 48.49
C VAL A 13 -6.89 8.68 48.67
N PHE A 14 -7.48 9.24 47.62
CA PHE A 14 -8.02 10.62 47.60
C PHE A 14 -9.54 10.59 47.75
N ALA A 15 -10.06 11.18 48.82
CA ALA A 15 -11.49 11.32 49.06
C ALA A 15 -12.00 12.67 48.52
N PHE A 16 -13.04 12.63 47.66
CA PHE A 16 -13.72 13.81 47.13
C PHE A 16 -15.18 13.84 47.59
N PRO A 17 -15.71 15.01 47.97
CA PRO A 17 -17.13 15.14 48.30
C PRO A 17 -18.03 14.72 47.13
N GLU A 18 -19.12 14.03 47.44
CA GLU A 18 -20.11 13.60 46.44
C GLU A 18 -20.65 14.81 45.65
N GLY A 19 -20.65 14.71 44.31
CA GLY A 19 -21.02 15.81 43.41
C GLY A 19 -19.83 16.63 42.87
N THR A 20 -18.59 16.32 43.27
CA THR A 20 -17.40 16.87 42.63
C THR A 20 -17.32 16.37 41.19
N GLY A 21 -17.37 17.28 40.20
CA GLY A 21 -17.32 16.89 38.79
C GLY A 21 -15.95 16.30 38.39
N ASP A 22 -15.96 15.32 37.48
CA ASP A 22 -14.75 14.60 37.02
C ASP A 22 -13.61 15.51 36.59
N GLY A 23 -13.92 16.64 35.96
CA GLY A 23 -12.92 17.64 35.56
C GLY A 23 -12.19 18.28 36.75
N VAL A 24 -12.89 18.48 37.87
CA VAL A 24 -12.33 19.04 39.11
C VAL A 24 -11.50 18.00 39.85
N MET A 25 -11.98 16.75 39.96
CA MET A 25 -11.20 15.64 40.54
C MET A 25 -9.93 15.38 39.73
N ARG A 26 -10.03 15.35 38.39
CA ARG A 26 -8.88 15.20 37.49
C ARG A 26 -7.91 16.37 37.58
N THR A 27 -8.40 17.60 37.70
CA THR A 27 -7.54 18.79 37.87
C THR A 27 -6.85 18.79 39.24
N ALA A 28 -7.54 18.36 40.29
CA ALA A 28 -6.96 18.23 41.64
C ALA A 28 -5.88 17.15 41.69
N LEU A 29 -6.14 15.97 41.12
CA LEU A 29 -5.16 14.88 40.98
C LEU A 29 -3.99 15.31 40.08
N LEU A 30 -4.25 15.94 38.93
CA LEU A 30 -3.20 16.50 38.06
C LEU A 30 -2.37 17.54 38.80
N LYS A 31 -2.97 18.42 39.61
CA LYS A 31 -2.25 19.42 40.39
C LYS A 31 -1.42 18.81 41.52
N HIS A 32 -1.91 17.73 42.14
CA HIS A 32 -1.16 16.95 43.13
C HIS A 32 0.09 16.32 42.50
N TYR A 33 -0.07 15.62 41.36
CA TYR A 33 1.03 14.98 40.65
C TYR A 33 1.94 15.95 39.86
N GLN A 34 1.43 17.11 39.42
CA GLN A 34 2.23 18.18 38.80
C GLN A 34 2.95 19.04 39.83
N GLY A 35 2.39 19.22 41.03
CA GLY A 35 3.06 19.86 42.17
C GLY A 35 4.25 19.03 42.66
N ALA A 36 4.09 17.71 42.70
CA ALA A 36 5.19 16.77 42.91
C ALA A 36 6.25 16.78 41.79
N ALA A 37 5.88 17.16 40.56
CA ALA A 37 6.81 17.28 39.43
C ALA A 37 7.74 18.52 39.51
N LYS A 38 7.36 19.58 40.24
CA LYS A 38 8.19 20.78 40.44
C LYS A 38 9.11 20.73 41.67
N ALA A 39 8.90 19.79 42.59
CA ALA A 39 9.82 19.52 43.70
C ALA A 39 10.77 18.33 43.41
N LYS A 40 10.51 17.55 42.34
CA LYS A 40 11.37 16.46 41.85
C LYS A 40 12.35 16.86 40.75
N THR A 41 12.52 18.14 40.47
CA THR A 41 13.47 18.59 39.43
C THR A 41 14.92 18.69 39.92
N ASP A 42 15.18 18.45 41.21
CA ASP A 42 16.50 18.25 41.81
C ASP A 42 16.81 16.77 42.15
N LEU A 43 16.02 15.82 41.65
CA LEU A 43 16.26 14.39 41.81
C LEU A 43 16.24 13.67 40.45
N PRO A 44 17.15 12.72 40.20
CA PRO A 44 17.32 12.10 38.89
C PRO A 44 16.06 11.35 38.45
N THR A 45 15.61 11.66 37.23
CA THR A 45 14.53 10.93 36.54
C THR A 45 14.97 9.49 36.28
N ALA A 46 14.11 8.55 36.68
CA ALA A 46 14.36 7.13 36.70
C ALA A 46 14.80 6.56 35.35
N GLY A 47 15.87 5.77 35.36
CA GLY A 47 16.40 5.08 34.17
C GLY A 47 17.89 4.75 34.19
N LEU A 48 18.58 4.75 35.35
CA LEU A 48 19.95 4.25 35.51
C LEU A 48 20.11 3.67 36.93
N ALA A 49 20.90 2.59 37.05
CA ALA A 49 21.07 1.81 38.26
C ALA A 49 21.52 2.65 39.47
N GLY A 50 20.71 2.65 40.52
CA GLY A 50 20.97 3.43 41.72
C GLY A 50 20.14 2.97 42.91
N ASP A 51 20.43 1.79 43.43
CA ASP A 51 20.62 1.61 44.87
C ASP A 51 21.54 0.39 45.10
N GLY A 52 22.54 0.50 45.97
CA GLY A 52 23.57 -0.53 46.23
C GLY A 52 24.69 -0.69 45.18
N ALA A 53 24.40 -0.64 43.87
CA ALA A 53 25.38 -0.97 42.82
C ALA A 53 26.46 0.12 42.56
N ALA A 54 26.14 1.40 42.78
CA ALA A 54 27.08 2.51 42.60
C ALA A 54 28.12 2.63 43.73
N ALA A 55 27.80 2.13 44.93
CA ALA A 55 28.74 2.04 46.05
C ALA A 55 29.75 0.89 45.85
N ILE A 56 29.31 -0.23 45.25
CA ILE A 56 30.14 -1.38 44.90
C ILE A 56 31.14 -1.02 43.78
N GLY A 57 30.72 -0.24 42.78
CA GLY A 57 31.59 0.20 41.68
C GLY A 57 32.72 1.14 42.10
N ARG A 58 32.57 1.91 43.18
CA ARG A 58 33.64 2.77 43.73
C ARG A 58 34.58 2.04 44.69
N GLY A 59 34.10 1.02 45.42
CA GLY A 59 34.94 0.16 46.25
C GLY A 59 36.03 -0.59 45.44
N LEU A 60 35.73 -0.92 44.18
CA LEU A 60 36.68 -1.53 43.25
C LEU A 60 37.84 -0.60 42.82
N VAL A 61 37.69 0.72 42.92
CA VAL A 61 38.70 1.69 42.47
C VAL A 61 39.57 2.21 43.61
N ASN A 62 39.05 2.22 44.85
CA ASN A 62 39.81 2.64 46.04
C ASN A 62 40.74 1.55 46.59
N GLY A 63 40.59 0.29 46.17
CA GLY A 63 41.41 -0.85 46.61
C GLY A 63 42.81 -0.94 46.00
N VAL A 64 43.30 0.09 45.30
CA VAL A 64 44.65 0.12 44.70
C VAL A 64 45.52 1.16 45.40
N PRO A 65 46.34 0.77 46.39
CA PRO A 65 47.26 1.70 47.02
C PRO A 65 48.35 2.05 46.00
N VAL A 66 48.43 3.35 45.65
CA VAL A 66 49.49 4.08 44.91
C VAL A 66 49.08 4.73 43.57
N VAL A 67 47.89 4.51 42.99
CA VAL A 67 47.49 5.25 41.75
C VAL A 67 46.08 5.88 41.78
N GLY A 68 45.36 5.77 42.89
CA GLY A 68 43.98 6.30 43.05
C GLY A 68 43.77 7.79 42.68
N PRO A 69 44.66 8.74 43.02
CA PRO A 69 44.38 10.17 42.80
C PRO A 69 44.40 10.65 41.33
N TYR A 70 45.06 9.93 40.41
CA TYR A 70 45.26 10.39 39.03
C TYR A 70 44.21 9.88 38.04
N LEU A 71 43.57 8.74 38.31
CA LEU A 71 42.51 8.18 37.47
C LEU A 71 41.15 8.84 37.73
N LEU A 72 40.87 9.25 38.98
CA LEU A 72 39.65 9.95 39.36
C LEU A 72 39.52 11.34 38.73
N GLY A 73 40.64 12.05 38.54
CA GLY A 73 40.66 13.35 37.86
C GLY A 73 40.31 13.28 36.37
N GLY A 74 40.58 12.16 35.69
CA GLY A 74 40.25 11.97 34.26
C GLY A 74 38.78 11.64 34.01
N LEU A 75 38.18 10.82 34.88
CA LEU A 75 36.78 10.40 34.79
C LEU A 75 35.80 11.51 35.21
N ASN A 76 36.10 12.24 36.29
CA ASN A 76 35.26 13.35 36.74
C ASN A 76 35.25 14.50 35.73
N ARG A 77 36.38 14.76 35.06
CA ARG A 77 36.46 15.73 33.96
C ARG A 77 35.73 15.26 32.70
N GLY A 78 35.75 13.96 32.38
CA GLY A 78 34.99 13.42 31.25
C GLY A 78 33.47 13.51 31.43
N VAL A 79 32.97 13.19 32.62
CA VAL A 79 31.54 13.28 32.95
C VAL A 79 31.07 14.74 33.08
N ALA A 80 31.91 15.61 33.65
CA ALA A 80 31.64 17.04 33.69
C ALA A 80 31.59 17.65 32.27
N ALA A 81 32.46 17.23 31.34
CA ALA A 81 32.48 17.71 29.96
C ALA A 81 31.20 17.34 29.18
N VAL A 82 30.70 16.10 29.37
CA VAL A 82 29.44 15.66 28.75
C VAL A 82 28.23 16.39 29.35
N ARG A 83 28.22 16.61 30.67
CA ARG A 83 27.14 17.36 31.35
C ARG A 83 27.13 18.85 31.02
N THR A 84 28.28 19.48 30.82
CA THR A 84 28.32 20.87 30.36
C THR A 84 27.70 21.06 28.98
N LEU A 85 27.88 20.07 28.09
CA LEU A 85 27.25 20.08 26.76
C LEU A 85 25.74 19.84 26.82
N GLN A 86 25.28 19.05 27.80
CA GLN A 86 23.86 18.73 27.98
C GLN A 86 23.08 19.80 28.75
N ASN A 87 23.71 20.48 29.71
CA ASN A 87 23.03 21.38 30.66
C ASN A 87 23.35 22.87 30.45
N GLY A 88 24.25 23.23 29.53
CA GLY A 88 24.61 24.62 29.23
C GLY A 88 25.33 25.38 30.36
N THR A 89 25.87 24.66 31.35
CA THR A 89 26.58 25.20 32.53
C THR A 89 28.10 25.22 32.32
N THR A 90 28.84 25.92 33.19
CA THR A 90 30.30 26.00 33.06
C THR A 90 31.00 24.76 33.62
N PHE A 91 32.08 24.34 32.95
CA PHE A 91 32.83 23.13 33.31
C PHE A 91 33.31 23.07 34.77
N PRO A 92 33.79 24.17 35.38
CA PRO A 92 34.18 24.16 36.79
C PRO A 92 32.99 23.94 37.74
N GLU A 93 31.80 24.42 37.39
CA GLU A 93 30.59 24.25 38.23
C GLU A 93 30.06 22.81 38.19
N GLU A 94 30.07 22.18 37.00
CA GLU A 94 29.67 20.77 36.88
C GLU A 94 30.69 19.82 37.50
N LEU A 95 31.99 20.11 37.36
CA LEU A 95 33.04 19.33 38.03
C LEU A 95 32.86 19.37 39.56
N LYS A 96 32.59 20.55 40.12
CA LYS A 96 32.35 20.73 41.57
C LYS A 96 31.06 20.05 42.05
N ARG A 97 30.01 20.00 41.22
CA ARG A 97 28.78 19.24 41.52
C ARG A 97 28.99 17.74 41.48
N VAL A 98 29.77 17.25 40.51
CA VAL A 98 30.11 15.83 40.36
C VAL A 98 30.99 15.35 41.53
N GLU A 99 31.95 16.17 41.96
CA GLU A 99 32.81 15.90 43.13
C GLU A 99 32.00 15.91 44.45
N GLY A 100 31.15 16.92 44.67
CA GLY A 100 30.34 17.03 45.89
C GLY A 100 29.19 16.01 45.99
N PHE A 101 28.73 15.45 44.87
CA PHE A 101 27.85 14.27 44.87
C PHE A 101 28.62 13.01 45.30
N GLY A 102 29.91 12.93 44.93
CA GLY A 102 30.75 11.79 45.24
C GLY A 102 31.04 11.59 46.73
N GLU A 103 31.29 12.69 47.44
CA GLU A 103 31.60 12.68 48.87
C GLU A 103 30.38 12.34 49.74
N ARG A 104 29.18 12.76 49.33
CA ARG A 104 27.93 12.50 50.06
C ARG A 104 27.50 11.03 50.01
N THR A 105 27.61 10.39 48.84
CA THR A 105 27.29 8.96 48.69
C THR A 105 28.25 8.06 49.49
N ALA A 106 29.49 8.47 49.70
CA ALA A 106 30.47 7.75 50.51
C ALA A 106 30.20 7.90 52.03
N ALA A 107 29.72 9.07 52.46
CA ALA A 107 29.34 9.33 53.84
C ALA A 107 28.03 8.62 54.25
N GLU A 108 27.10 8.45 53.31
CA GLU A 108 25.76 7.90 53.56
C GLU A 108 25.69 6.35 53.52
N ASN A 109 26.71 5.65 53.00
CA ASN A 109 26.72 4.19 52.86
C ASN A 109 28.04 3.52 53.32
N PRO A 110 28.41 3.62 54.61
CA PRO A 110 29.68 3.10 55.11
C PRO A 110 29.81 1.58 54.96
N ILE A 111 28.72 0.81 55.10
CA ILE A 111 28.72 -0.66 54.98
C ILE A 111 28.90 -1.11 53.52
N ALA A 112 28.33 -0.41 52.55
CA ALA A 112 28.50 -0.71 51.12
C ALA A 112 29.90 -0.32 50.60
N SER A 113 30.52 0.71 51.21
CA SER A 113 31.91 1.08 50.91
C SER A 113 32.93 0.02 51.40
N THR A 114 32.64 -0.65 52.52
CA THR A 114 33.47 -1.73 53.08
C THR A 114 33.22 -3.08 52.39
N ALA A 115 32.00 -3.36 51.92
CA ALA A 115 31.69 -4.58 51.18
C ALA A 115 32.32 -4.62 49.77
N GLY A 116 32.54 -3.46 49.15
CA GLY A 116 33.22 -3.33 47.85
C GLY A 116 34.72 -3.68 47.86
N GLU A 117 35.36 -3.70 49.03
CA GLU A 117 36.76 -4.13 49.18
C GLU A 117 36.93 -5.66 49.16
N ILE A 118 35.87 -6.42 49.40
CA ILE A 118 35.93 -7.90 49.57
C ILE A 118 35.66 -8.65 48.24
N GLY A 119 35.23 -7.98 47.18
CA GLY A 119 34.86 -8.60 45.89
C GLY A 119 35.95 -8.73 44.82
N GLY A 120 37.22 -8.36 45.09
CA GLY A 120 38.27 -8.18 44.07
C GLY A 120 39.36 -9.27 43.97
N GLY A 121 39.10 -10.50 44.42
CA GLY A 121 40.16 -11.46 44.79
C GLY A 121 40.82 -12.32 43.71
N VAL A 122 40.33 -12.42 42.45
CA VAL A 122 40.90 -13.41 41.50
C VAL A 122 41.26 -12.86 40.10
N VAL A 123 41.06 -11.56 39.82
CA VAL A 123 41.49 -10.96 38.52
C VAL A 123 42.58 -9.87 38.68
N GLY A 124 42.89 -9.43 39.91
CA GLY A 124 43.83 -8.33 40.16
C GLY A 124 45.31 -8.68 40.29
N THR A 125 45.71 -9.96 40.28
CA THR A 125 47.10 -10.34 40.58
C THR A 125 48.07 -10.15 39.41
N LEU A 126 47.58 -10.19 38.16
CA LEU A 126 48.43 -10.04 36.98
C LEU A 126 49.11 -8.66 36.88
N PRO A 127 48.41 -7.52 37.14
CA PRO A 127 49.08 -6.21 37.22
C PRO A 127 49.95 -6.03 38.47
N LEU A 128 49.60 -6.65 39.60
CA LEU A 128 50.32 -6.49 40.88
C LEU A 128 51.67 -7.24 40.91
N VAL A 129 51.76 -8.41 40.27
CA VAL A 129 53.03 -9.16 40.12
C VAL A 129 54.02 -8.40 39.23
N ALA A 130 53.52 -7.63 38.25
CA ALA A 130 54.34 -6.76 37.42
C ALA A 130 54.81 -5.48 38.16
N ALA A 131 53.98 -4.95 39.07
CA ALA A 131 54.26 -3.71 39.79
C ALA A 131 55.15 -3.88 41.04
N ALA A 132 55.12 -5.04 41.70
CA ALA A 132 55.93 -5.30 42.90
C ALA A 132 56.41 -6.77 43.00
N PRO A 133 57.39 -7.19 42.18
CA PRO A 133 57.87 -8.58 42.15
C PRO A 133 58.37 -9.08 43.51
N ALA A 134 58.95 -8.19 44.34
CA ALA A 134 59.50 -8.55 45.64
C ALA A 134 58.45 -8.92 46.70
N ALA A 135 57.22 -8.40 46.60
CA ALA A 135 56.11 -8.71 47.52
C ALA A 135 55.46 -10.08 47.22
N PHE A 136 55.61 -10.58 45.99
CA PHE A 136 55.08 -11.85 45.50
C PHE A 136 56.16 -12.92 45.21
N GLY A 137 57.36 -12.74 45.76
CA GLY A 137 58.43 -13.76 45.73
C GLY A 137 59.28 -13.80 44.45
N ALA A 138 59.08 -12.90 43.50
CA ALA A 138 59.85 -12.77 42.26
C ALA A 138 61.03 -11.76 42.36
N GLY A 139 61.31 -11.21 43.55
CA GLY A 139 62.43 -10.28 43.80
C GLY A 139 63.14 -10.50 45.15
N THR A 140 64.35 -9.96 45.29
CA THR A 140 65.31 -10.19 46.39
C THR A 140 65.01 -9.46 47.72
N GLY A 141 63.76 -9.08 47.98
CA GLY A 141 63.36 -8.37 49.20
C GLY A 141 63.56 -9.17 50.50
N GLY A 142 63.98 -8.49 51.57
CA GLY A 142 64.31 -9.09 52.87
C GLY A 142 63.13 -9.67 53.65
N LEU A 143 63.44 -10.58 54.58
CA LEU A 143 62.48 -11.44 55.32
C LEU A 143 61.30 -10.69 55.96
N GLY A 144 61.52 -9.49 56.51
CA GLY A 144 60.49 -8.71 57.22
C GLY A 144 59.36 -8.18 56.33
N ILE A 145 59.66 -7.79 55.08
CA ILE A 145 58.64 -7.34 54.12
C ILE A 145 57.76 -8.53 53.68
N ARG A 146 58.34 -9.72 53.60
CA ARG A 146 57.61 -10.96 53.26
C ARG A 146 56.69 -11.40 54.39
N THR A 147 57.12 -11.29 55.65
CA THR A 147 56.26 -11.60 56.81
C THR A 147 55.09 -10.62 56.94
N LEU A 148 55.31 -9.32 56.70
CA LEU A 148 54.25 -8.31 56.79
C LEU A 148 53.20 -8.45 55.67
N ALA A 149 53.65 -8.73 54.44
CA ALA A 149 52.75 -9.01 53.31
C ALA A 149 51.94 -10.31 53.52
N SER A 150 52.57 -11.35 54.07
CA SER A 150 51.93 -12.64 54.37
C SER A 150 50.88 -12.54 55.49
N ALA A 151 51.13 -11.70 56.50
CA ALA A 151 50.17 -11.42 57.56
C ALA A 151 48.95 -10.64 57.01
N GLY A 152 49.17 -9.64 56.15
CA GLY A 152 48.10 -8.86 55.51
C GLY A 152 47.22 -9.66 54.54
N SER A 153 47.82 -10.53 53.73
CA SER A 153 47.07 -11.42 52.82
C SER A 153 46.39 -12.58 53.55
N GLY A 154 47.01 -13.10 54.62
CA GLY A 154 46.44 -14.17 55.44
C GLY A 154 45.19 -13.73 56.20
N LEU A 155 45.17 -12.49 56.70
CA LEU A 155 44.00 -11.87 57.34
C LEU A 155 42.81 -11.76 56.38
N SER A 156 43.05 -11.28 55.17
CA SER A 156 41.99 -11.02 54.17
C SER A 156 41.42 -12.30 53.57
N ILE A 157 42.27 -13.30 53.31
CA ILE A 157 41.84 -14.59 52.77
C ILE A 157 41.15 -15.43 53.85
N GLY A 158 41.66 -15.45 55.08
CA GLY A 158 41.03 -16.14 56.21
C GLY A 158 39.68 -15.55 56.60
N ALA A 159 39.52 -14.22 56.50
CA ALA A 159 38.24 -13.56 56.70
C ALA A 159 37.24 -13.88 55.59
N ALA A 160 37.68 -13.88 54.32
CA ALA A 160 36.82 -14.15 53.17
C ALA A 160 36.35 -15.62 53.12
N ASP A 161 37.24 -16.58 53.41
CA ASP A 161 36.89 -18.01 53.45
C ASP A 161 35.91 -18.32 54.60
N SER A 162 36.11 -17.74 55.78
CA SER A 162 35.14 -17.86 56.89
C SER A 162 33.82 -17.17 56.59
N ALA A 163 33.81 -16.00 55.94
CA ALA A 163 32.58 -15.29 55.59
C ALA A 163 31.69 -16.10 54.63
N VAL A 164 32.33 -16.80 53.68
CA VAL A 164 31.64 -17.69 52.73
C VAL A 164 31.12 -18.96 53.42
N ARG A 165 31.80 -19.46 54.45
CA ARG A 165 31.43 -20.71 55.15
C ARG A 165 30.46 -20.52 56.30
N SER A 166 30.41 -19.34 56.91
CA SER A 166 29.55 -19.04 58.06
C SER A 166 28.32 -18.20 57.70
N SER A 167 28.05 -17.99 56.41
CA SER A 167 26.97 -17.11 55.93
C SER A 167 27.02 -15.69 56.52
N GLY A 168 28.22 -15.17 56.76
CA GLY A 168 28.42 -13.82 57.29
C GLY A 168 28.52 -13.69 58.81
N ASP A 169 28.66 -14.78 59.56
CA ASP A 169 28.84 -14.71 61.03
C ASP A 169 30.15 -13.99 61.40
N ILE A 170 30.01 -12.84 62.04
CA ILE A 170 31.12 -11.93 62.42
C ILE A 170 32.09 -12.59 63.42
N GLY A 171 31.63 -13.53 64.26
CA GLY A 171 32.48 -14.27 65.19
C GLY A 171 33.41 -15.25 64.47
N GLU A 172 32.89 -15.97 63.49
CA GLU A 172 33.63 -16.92 62.65
C GLU A 172 34.53 -16.22 61.62
N ILE A 173 34.11 -15.05 61.12
CA ILE A 173 34.93 -14.19 60.26
C ILE A 173 36.14 -13.66 61.04
N LYS A 174 35.93 -13.22 62.30
CA LYS A 174 37.03 -12.80 63.17
C LYS A 174 37.95 -13.96 63.53
N TYR A 175 37.41 -15.15 63.79
CA TYR A 175 38.21 -16.34 64.04
C TYR A 175 39.02 -16.75 62.79
N GLY A 176 38.41 -16.73 61.60
CA GLY A 176 39.08 -17.00 60.32
C GLY A 176 40.15 -15.97 59.95
N ALA A 177 39.88 -14.69 60.19
CA ALA A 177 40.86 -13.62 60.06
C ALA A 177 42.04 -13.84 61.02
N LEU A 178 41.77 -14.20 62.28
CA LEU A 178 42.78 -14.38 63.32
C LEU A 178 43.63 -15.66 63.11
N VAL A 179 43.04 -16.74 62.60
CA VAL A 179 43.77 -17.96 62.19
C VAL A 179 44.58 -17.71 60.91
N GLY A 180 44.02 -17.00 59.92
CA GLY A 180 44.70 -16.64 58.67
C GLY A 180 45.84 -15.64 58.87
N GLY A 181 45.67 -14.66 59.76
CA GLY A 181 46.72 -13.73 60.20
C GLY A 181 47.76 -14.40 61.12
N GLY A 182 47.33 -15.32 61.99
CA GLY A 182 48.19 -16.05 62.92
C GLY A 182 49.13 -17.04 62.23
N LEU A 183 48.66 -17.73 61.18
CA LEU A 183 49.49 -18.61 60.35
C LEU A 183 50.47 -17.84 59.45
N GLY A 184 50.16 -16.58 59.10
CA GLY A 184 51.04 -15.68 58.36
C GLY A 184 52.21 -15.11 59.18
N ALA A 185 52.21 -15.27 60.51
CA ALA A 185 53.16 -14.60 61.41
C ALA A 185 53.87 -15.47 62.47
N ALA A 186 53.64 -16.79 62.56
CA ALA A 186 54.16 -17.59 63.69
C ALA A 186 55.37 -18.48 63.38
N GLY A 187 56.53 -18.12 63.96
CA GLY A 187 57.45 -19.05 64.63
C GLY A 187 57.06 -19.23 66.11
N PRO A 188 57.65 -20.18 66.86
CA PRO A 188 56.93 -21.17 67.66
C PRO A 188 56.37 -20.67 69.00
N VAL A 189 55.19 -21.15 69.38
CA VAL A 189 54.79 -21.79 70.67
C VAL A 189 53.24 -21.81 70.83
N ALA A 190 52.76 -22.88 71.47
CA ALA A 190 51.41 -23.20 71.98
C ALA A 190 50.58 -24.17 71.10
N GLY A 191 50.07 -25.33 71.55
CA GLY A 191 50.07 -25.96 72.86
C GLY A 191 48.69 -26.49 73.29
N LYS A 192 48.41 -27.78 73.01
CA LYS A 192 47.46 -28.72 73.66
C LYS A 192 45.93 -28.48 73.63
N LEU A 193 45.22 -29.50 73.13
CA LEU A 193 43.97 -30.17 73.60
C LEU A 193 43.41 -30.91 72.36
N VAL A 194 43.27 -32.23 72.28
CA VAL A 194 42.24 -33.10 72.88
C VAL A 194 42.70 -34.56 72.68
N GLY A 195 42.39 -35.47 73.61
CA GLY A 195 42.80 -36.88 73.57
C GLY A 195 41.70 -37.92 73.80
N LYS A 196 42.04 -39.16 73.39
CA LYS A 196 41.49 -40.52 73.70
C LYS A 196 40.20 -40.93 72.94
N ALA A 197 40.01 -42.16 72.44
CA ALA A 197 40.41 -43.48 72.97
C ALA A 197 40.44 -44.67 71.93
N VAL A 198 41.40 -45.61 72.13
CA VAL A 198 41.39 -47.11 72.05
C VAL A 198 40.85 -47.83 70.78
N SER A 199 41.68 -48.60 70.04
CA SER A 199 41.93 -50.04 70.32
C SER A 199 43.14 -50.62 69.55
N ALA A 200 43.73 -51.68 70.10
CA ALA A 200 45.02 -52.25 69.73
C ALA A 200 44.94 -53.70 69.19
N VAL A 201 45.72 -53.93 68.12
CA VAL A 201 46.40 -55.16 67.67
C VAL A 201 45.59 -56.42 67.35
N ARG A 202 45.51 -56.73 66.04
CA ARG A 202 45.97 -58.02 65.48
C ARG A 202 46.36 -57.85 64.01
N GLY A 203 47.33 -58.68 63.59
CA GLY A 203 48.17 -58.46 62.42
C GLY A 203 47.43 -58.36 61.08
N GLY A 204 47.57 -57.19 60.46
CA GLY A 204 47.41 -56.98 59.02
C GLY A 204 48.79 -56.68 58.41
N GLY A 205 48.94 -56.97 57.12
CA GLY A 205 50.18 -56.67 56.40
C GLY A 205 50.55 -55.17 56.44
N PRO A 206 51.82 -54.80 56.21
CA PRO A 206 52.37 -53.45 56.45
C PRO A 206 51.82 -52.26 55.62
N GLY A 207 50.62 -52.36 55.03
CA GLY A 207 49.93 -51.25 54.34
C GLY A 207 48.43 -51.07 54.67
N GLU A 208 47.79 -52.02 55.37
CA GLU A 208 46.33 -52.09 55.53
C GLU A 208 45.76 -51.14 56.60
N ASN A 209 46.49 -50.96 57.71
CA ASN A 209 46.06 -50.08 58.81
C ASN A 209 45.96 -48.61 58.37
N VAL A 210 46.84 -48.19 57.45
CA VAL A 210 46.91 -46.81 56.94
C VAL A 210 45.72 -46.52 56.01
N LEU A 211 45.28 -47.51 55.21
CA LEU A 211 44.14 -47.34 54.31
C LEU A 211 42.81 -47.36 55.07
N ARG A 212 42.68 -48.21 56.11
CA ARG A 212 41.51 -48.23 57.01
C ARG A 212 41.38 -46.91 57.78
N GLU A 213 42.50 -46.34 58.26
CA GLU A 213 42.56 -45.03 58.92
C GLU A 213 42.23 -43.87 57.96
N ALA A 214 42.51 -44.04 56.67
CA ALA A 214 42.20 -43.05 55.62
C ALA A 214 40.70 -42.98 55.26
N VAL A 215 39.94 -44.04 55.51
CA VAL A 215 38.47 -44.10 55.29
C VAL A 215 37.66 -44.03 56.59
N GLU A 216 38.35 -43.93 57.73
CA GLU A 216 37.72 -43.82 59.05
C GLU A 216 36.96 -42.49 59.19
N GLY A 217 35.70 -42.56 59.64
CA GLY A 217 34.80 -41.41 59.75
C GLY A 217 33.94 -41.13 58.52
N LEU A 218 34.05 -41.94 57.46
CA LEU A 218 33.19 -41.87 56.28
C LEU A 218 31.92 -42.73 56.45
N SER A 219 30.79 -42.22 55.98
CA SER A 219 29.52 -42.94 56.02
C SER A 219 29.46 -44.06 54.97
N GLU A 220 28.56 -45.02 55.19
CA GLU A 220 28.35 -46.08 54.22
C GLU A 220 27.86 -45.55 52.86
N ALA A 221 27.02 -44.51 52.90
CA ALA A 221 26.50 -43.87 51.70
C ALA A 221 27.63 -43.21 50.89
N GLU A 222 28.61 -42.60 51.56
CA GLU A 222 29.79 -42.00 50.91
C GLU A 222 30.68 -43.06 50.25
N LEU A 223 30.93 -44.18 50.94
CA LEU A 223 31.72 -45.30 50.38
C LEU A 223 30.99 -45.95 49.19
N ALA A 224 29.66 -46.09 49.26
CA ALA A 224 28.84 -46.58 48.16
C ALA A 224 28.86 -45.62 46.96
N SER A 225 28.79 -44.32 47.23
CA SER A 225 28.88 -43.27 46.22
C SER A 225 30.24 -43.25 45.52
N ALA A 226 31.34 -43.37 46.27
CA ALA A 226 32.68 -43.49 45.72
C ALA A 226 32.82 -44.72 44.80
N GLN A 227 32.24 -45.86 45.21
CA GLN A 227 32.21 -47.07 44.37
C GLN A 227 31.41 -46.86 43.08
N HIS A 228 30.28 -46.17 43.19
CA HIS A 228 29.47 -45.83 42.03
C HIS A 228 30.23 -44.93 41.06
N ILE A 229 30.96 -43.91 41.54
CA ILE A 229 31.77 -43.01 40.70
C ILE A 229 32.88 -43.76 39.94
N ILE A 230 33.57 -44.69 40.61
CA ILE A 230 34.63 -45.51 39.97
C ILE A 230 34.04 -46.42 38.88
N GLU A 231 32.94 -47.11 39.19
CA GLU A 231 32.29 -48.02 38.24
C GLU A 231 31.69 -47.24 37.06
N GLN A 232 31.01 -46.13 37.34
CA GLN A 232 30.47 -45.21 36.35
C GLN A 232 31.56 -44.71 35.40
N GLY A 233 32.70 -44.25 35.92
CA GLY A 233 33.81 -43.76 35.12
C GLY A 233 34.36 -44.81 34.16
N ARG A 234 34.38 -46.08 34.57
CA ARG A 234 34.81 -47.22 33.75
C ARG A 234 33.81 -47.61 32.67
N GLN A 235 32.52 -47.41 32.95
CA GLN A 235 31.43 -47.71 32.02
C GLN A 235 31.18 -46.56 31.02
N LEU A 236 31.89 -45.43 31.12
CA LEU A 236 31.74 -44.35 30.16
C LEU A 236 32.15 -44.81 28.74
N PRO A 237 31.39 -44.41 27.70
CA PRO A 237 31.74 -44.67 26.30
C PRO A 237 33.13 -44.15 25.97
N GLY A 238 33.87 -44.82 25.06
CA GLY A 238 35.22 -44.38 24.67
C GLY A 238 36.37 -44.98 25.49
N GLY A 239 36.11 -46.07 26.23
CA GLY A 239 37.13 -46.81 26.98
C GLY A 239 37.23 -46.44 28.47
N GLY A 240 36.37 -45.54 28.95
CA GLY A 240 36.28 -45.16 30.36
C GLY A 240 37.40 -44.24 30.87
N VAL A 241 37.15 -43.58 32.00
CA VAL A 241 38.14 -42.80 32.75
C VAL A 241 38.41 -43.49 34.08
N GLY A 242 39.66 -43.85 34.31
CA GLY A 242 40.10 -44.36 35.61
C GLY A 242 40.11 -43.26 36.66
N VAL A 243 39.32 -43.45 37.73
CA VAL A 243 39.30 -42.59 38.93
C VAL A 243 39.95 -43.37 40.07
N THR A 244 40.88 -42.75 40.81
CA THR A 244 41.46 -43.40 41.99
C THR A 244 40.48 -43.39 43.15
N LEU A 245 40.70 -44.28 44.13
CA LEU A 245 39.87 -44.35 45.31
C LEU A 245 39.80 -43.01 46.07
N ASP A 246 40.94 -42.32 46.23
CA ASP A 246 40.97 -41.03 46.92
C ASP A 246 40.18 -39.94 46.19
N GLU A 247 40.26 -39.89 44.86
CA GLU A 247 39.49 -38.95 44.03
C GLU A 247 37.98 -39.19 44.14
N ALA A 248 37.57 -40.46 44.04
CA ALA A 248 36.18 -40.84 44.17
C ALA A 248 35.63 -40.58 45.58
N LEU A 249 36.42 -40.84 46.63
CA LEU A 249 36.04 -40.54 48.01
C LEU A 249 35.94 -39.04 48.25
N ASN A 250 36.85 -38.23 47.72
CA ASN A 250 36.75 -36.78 47.84
C ASN A 250 35.54 -36.24 47.09
N ARG A 251 35.22 -36.78 45.91
CA ARG A 251 33.99 -36.39 45.21
C ARG A 251 32.73 -36.80 45.97
N ALA A 252 32.71 -37.98 46.57
CA ALA A 252 31.58 -38.51 47.33
C ALA A 252 31.36 -37.80 48.68
N THR A 253 32.39 -37.11 49.19
CA THR A 253 32.38 -36.48 50.52
C THR A 253 32.51 -34.96 50.48
N ASP A 254 32.46 -34.38 49.27
CA ASP A 254 32.72 -32.96 48.99
C ASP A 254 34.06 -32.46 49.56
N GLY A 255 35.11 -33.26 49.38
CA GLY A 255 36.49 -32.94 49.74
C GLY A 255 36.88 -33.27 51.19
N ARG A 256 36.02 -33.93 51.97
CA ARG A 256 36.33 -34.31 53.36
C ARG A 256 37.27 -35.50 53.48
N ALA A 257 37.48 -36.29 52.43
CA ALA A 257 38.38 -37.46 52.41
C ALA A 257 39.88 -37.08 52.28
N VAL A 258 40.32 -36.07 53.04
CA VAL A 258 41.67 -35.47 52.98
C VAL A 258 42.78 -36.48 53.26
N ARG A 259 42.54 -37.44 54.17
CA ARG A 259 43.53 -38.48 54.54
C ARG A 259 43.83 -39.41 53.37
N ALA A 260 42.81 -39.79 52.60
CA ALA A 260 42.98 -40.61 51.41
C ALA A 260 43.80 -39.88 50.34
N SER A 261 43.56 -38.57 50.14
CA SER A 261 44.37 -37.74 49.24
C SER A 261 45.82 -37.63 49.71
N GLN A 262 46.06 -37.43 51.01
CA GLN A 262 47.42 -37.35 51.57
C GLN A 262 48.17 -38.67 51.41
N LEU A 263 47.48 -39.80 51.58
CA LEU A 263 48.05 -41.12 51.31
C LEU A 263 48.42 -41.30 49.83
N ALA A 264 47.49 -41.01 48.91
CA ALA A 264 47.75 -41.06 47.47
C ALA A 264 48.91 -40.15 47.05
N ARG A 265 49.01 -38.96 47.66
CA ARG A 265 50.12 -38.02 47.47
C ARG A 265 51.46 -38.61 47.89
N VAL A 266 51.51 -39.22 49.07
CA VAL A 266 52.75 -39.79 49.59
C VAL A 266 53.21 -40.94 48.71
N VAL A 267 52.28 -41.81 48.28
CA VAL A 267 52.57 -42.95 47.40
C VAL A 267 53.01 -42.50 45.99
N ALA A 268 52.33 -41.50 45.41
CA ALA A 268 52.73 -40.96 44.11
C ALA A 268 54.13 -40.31 44.13
N ASN A 269 54.56 -39.77 45.28
CA ASN A 269 55.85 -39.11 45.46
C ASN A 269 56.92 -39.99 46.13
N SER A 270 56.63 -41.23 46.50
CA SER A 270 57.54 -42.06 47.31
C SER A 270 58.77 -42.59 46.55
N GLY A 271 58.78 -42.46 45.21
CA GLY A 271 59.72 -43.18 44.35
C GLY A 271 59.45 -44.69 44.33
N GLY A 272 60.11 -45.42 43.41
CA GLY A 272 59.93 -46.87 43.25
C GLY A 272 58.65 -47.29 42.52
N GLU A 273 58.26 -48.55 42.69
CA GLU A 273 57.17 -49.18 41.93
C GLU A 273 55.78 -48.57 42.20
N GLY A 274 55.46 -48.20 43.44
CA GLY A 274 54.22 -47.50 43.77
C GLY A 274 54.10 -46.11 43.12
N GLY A 275 55.20 -45.35 43.10
CA GLY A 275 55.27 -44.09 42.36
C GLY A 275 55.15 -44.30 40.84
N ARG A 276 55.77 -45.35 40.29
CA ARG A 276 55.66 -45.74 38.87
C ARG A 276 54.21 -46.06 38.50
N LEU A 277 53.53 -46.91 39.26
CA LEU A 277 52.13 -47.30 39.03
C LEU A 277 51.17 -46.09 39.07
N MET A 278 51.29 -45.23 40.09
CA MET A 278 50.47 -44.02 40.17
C MET A 278 50.77 -43.05 39.03
N ASN A 279 52.04 -42.87 38.66
CA ASN A 279 52.43 -42.01 37.54
C ASN A 279 51.97 -42.56 36.19
N GLU A 280 52.04 -43.87 35.95
CA GLU A 280 51.51 -44.51 34.74
C GLU A 280 49.99 -44.38 34.65
N PHE A 281 49.29 -44.59 35.77
CA PHE A 281 47.84 -44.39 35.85
C PHE A 281 47.44 -42.95 35.49
N TYR A 282 48.12 -41.95 36.05
CA TYR A 282 47.86 -40.54 35.72
C TYR A 282 48.36 -40.13 34.33
N ALA A 283 49.39 -40.78 33.78
CA ALA A 283 49.92 -40.50 32.45
C ALA A 283 48.98 -40.98 31.33
N ALA A 284 48.25 -42.08 31.54
CA ALA A 284 47.23 -42.56 30.59
C ALA A 284 45.96 -41.69 30.56
N ARG A 285 45.70 -40.95 31.65
CA ARG A 285 44.45 -40.23 31.87
C ARG A 285 44.11 -39.16 30.82
N PRO A 286 45.02 -38.29 30.34
CA PRO A 286 44.68 -37.29 29.33
C PRO A 286 44.10 -37.92 28.05
N ALA A 287 44.65 -39.05 27.60
CA ALA A 287 44.15 -39.78 26.44
C ALA A 287 42.78 -40.43 26.71
N SER A 288 42.56 -41.00 27.89
CA SER A 288 41.24 -41.50 28.31
C SER A 288 40.18 -40.40 28.34
N ILE A 289 40.51 -39.24 28.90
CA ILE A 289 39.59 -38.08 28.97
C ILE A 289 39.24 -37.60 27.57
N ASP A 290 40.22 -37.48 26.66
CA ASP A 290 39.99 -37.10 25.26
C ASP A 290 39.09 -38.10 24.53
N ASN A 291 39.34 -39.41 24.66
CA ASN A 291 38.53 -40.46 24.01
C ASN A 291 37.08 -40.47 24.53
N VAL A 292 36.89 -40.36 25.84
CA VAL A 292 35.55 -40.35 26.45
C VAL A 292 34.80 -39.07 26.11
N ALA A 293 35.46 -37.90 26.12
CA ALA A 293 34.86 -36.63 25.73
C ALA A 293 34.40 -36.66 24.27
N ARG A 294 35.24 -37.14 23.34
CA ARG A 294 34.87 -37.32 21.93
C ARG A 294 33.68 -38.25 21.76
N SER A 295 33.67 -39.37 22.48
CA SER A 295 32.54 -40.33 22.45
C SER A 295 31.24 -39.69 22.96
N ALA A 296 31.32 -38.81 23.96
CA ALA A 296 30.17 -38.06 24.43
C ALA A 296 29.70 -36.99 23.44
N PHE A 297 30.61 -36.31 22.73
CA PHE A 297 30.25 -35.37 21.67
C PHE A 297 29.63 -36.07 20.46
N ASP A 298 30.11 -37.25 20.11
CA ASP A 298 29.53 -38.07 19.04
C ASP A 298 28.12 -38.58 19.38
N ALA A 299 27.79 -38.74 20.67
CA ALA A 299 26.44 -39.05 21.12
C ALA A 299 25.44 -37.88 20.90
N ILE A 300 25.91 -36.64 20.78
CA ILE A 300 25.07 -35.47 20.46
C ILE A 300 24.73 -35.45 18.96
N GLY A 301 25.70 -35.82 18.12
CA GLY A 301 25.59 -35.89 16.67
C GLY A 301 26.97 -36.04 16.05
N PRO A 302 27.12 -36.40 14.76
CA PRO A 302 28.43 -36.51 14.10
C PRO A 302 29.12 -35.15 13.94
N GLN A 303 30.43 -35.13 13.65
CA GLN A 303 31.13 -33.86 13.37
C GLN A 303 30.57 -33.20 12.12
N ASN A 304 30.32 -31.89 12.19
CA ASN A 304 29.83 -31.14 11.04
C ASN A 304 30.94 -31.02 9.98
N PRO A 305 30.74 -31.56 8.76
CA PRO A 305 31.74 -31.51 7.68
C PRO A 305 31.89 -30.11 7.07
N ALA A 306 30.96 -29.18 7.32
CA ALA A 306 30.90 -27.84 6.75
C ALA A 306 30.59 -26.75 7.81
N PRO A 307 31.50 -26.50 8.77
CA PRO A 307 31.26 -25.55 9.87
C PRO A 307 31.00 -24.11 9.39
N SER A 308 31.48 -23.73 8.20
CA SER A 308 31.24 -22.41 7.61
C SER A 308 29.80 -22.15 7.19
N GLY A 309 29.00 -23.20 6.92
CA GLY A 309 27.58 -23.08 6.55
C GLY A 309 26.64 -22.96 7.75
N LEU A 310 27.10 -23.39 8.93
CA LEU A 310 26.26 -23.53 10.12
C LEU A 310 25.61 -22.21 10.56
N GLY A 311 26.32 -21.08 10.44
CA GLY A 311 25.76 -19.77 10.79
C GLY A 311 24.50 -19.42 9.99
N LEU A 312 24.49 -19.70 8.68
CA LEU A 312 23.32 -19.49 7.81
C LEU A 312 22.19 -20.48 8.14
N ASP A 313 22.54 -21.73 8.45
CA ASP A 313 21.56 -22.74 8.85
C ASP A 313 20.87 -22.37 10.16
N LEU A 314 21.63 -21.96 11.17
CA LEU A 314 21.11 -21.47 12.45
C LEU A 314 20.25 -20.23 12.27
N GLN A 315 20.71 -19.25 11.49
CA GLN A 315 19.94 -18.04 11.24
C GLN A 315 18.62 -18.35 10.55
N SER A 316 18.62 -19.21 9.52
CA SER A 316 17.40 -19.57 8.81
C SER A 316 16.42 -20.38 9.68
N ALA A 317 16.93 -21.30 10.51
CA ALA A 317 16.13 -22.05 11.48
C ALA A 317 15.53 -21.12 12.54
N ALA A 318 16.31 -20.16 13.04
CA ALA A 318 15.86 -19.17 14.00
C ALA A 318 14.81 -18.23 13.39
N ARG A 319 15.00 -17.74 12.15
CA ARG A 319 13.99 -16.92 11.43
C ARG A 319 12.67 -17.67 11.25
N ALA A 320 12.73 -18.95 10.89
CA ALA A 320 11.54 -19.80 10.83
C ALA A 320 10.90 -19.96 12.22
N GLY A 321 11.70 -20.10 13.27
CA GLY A 321 11.23 -20.12 14.66
C GLY A 321 10.52 -18.84 15.07
N VAL A 322 11.14 -17.68 14.82
CA VAL A 322 10.55 -16.35 15.08
C VAL A 322 9.23 -16.20 14.34
N ALA A 323 9.14 -16.59 13.07
CA ALA A 323 7.91 -16.53 12.28
C ALA A 323 6.77 -17.43 12.83
N GLN A 324 7.11 -18.50 13.55
CA GLN A 324 6.15 -19.43 14.17
C GLN A 324 5.71 -19.01 15.58
N THR A 325 6.31 -17.96 16.16
CA THR A 325 5.85 -17.39 17.43
C THR A 325 4.48 -16.73 17.26
N PRO A 326 3.66 -16.61 18.33
CA PRO A 326 2.41 -15.85 18.27
C PRO A 326 2.59 -14.45 17.71
N GLU A 327 3.66 -13.76 18.11
CA GLU A 327 4.01 -12.41 17.63
C GLU A 327 4.41 -12.42 16.15
N GLY A 328 5.19 -13.40 15.70
CA GLY A 328 5.57 -13.57 14.31
C GLY A 328 4.38 -13.86 13.40
N MET A 329 3.46 -14.72 13.85
CA MET A 329 2.20 -15.01 13.16
C MET A 329 1.29 -13.79 13.11
N ALA A 330 1.18 -13.03 14.21
CA ALA A 330 0.43 -11.78 14.25
C ALA A 330 0.98 -10.76 13.24
N LEU A 331 2.30 -10.63 13.13
CA LEU A 331 2.91 -9.74 12.13
C LEU A 331 2.64 -10.23 10.69
N ALA A 332 2.74 -11.54 10.44
CA ALA A 332 2.44 -12.10 9.14
C ALA A 332 0.97 -11.86 8.74
N GLN A 333 0.03 -12.07 9.67
CA GLN A 333 -1.40 -11.80 9.47
C GLN A 333 -1.68 -10.31 9.25
N ALA A 334 -1.08 -9.43 10.06
CA ALA A 334 -1.23 -7.98 9.90
C ALA A 334 -0.70 -7.50 8.54
N ARG A 335 0.46 -8.00 8.11
CA ARG A 335 1.00 -7.71 6.78
C ARG A 335 0.10 -8.23 5.65
N ALA A 336 -0.43 -9.44 5.79
CA ALA A 336 -1.35 -10.00 4.80
C ALA A 336 -2.65 -9.20 4.72
N ALA A 337 -3.16 -8.70 5.85
CA ALA A 337 -4.38 -7.90 5.91
C ALA A 337 -4.24 -6.59 5.11
N VAL A 338 -3.06 -5.96 5.09
CA VAL A 338 -2.80 -4.74 4.31
C VAL A 338 -3.03 -4.94 2.80
N GLY A 339 -2.86 -6.17 2.30
CA GLY A 339 -3.08 -6.52 0.91
C GLY A 339 -1.80 -6.50 0.07
N PRO A 340 -1.92 -6.81 -1.24
CA PRO A 340 -0.78 -6.83 -2.14
C PRO A 340 -0.22 -5.42 -2.34
N ARG A 341 1.08 -5.33 -2.63
CA ARG A 341 1.73 -4.06 -2.97
C ARG A 341 1.13 -3.48 -4.25
N VAL A 342 0.71 -2.23 -4.20
CA VAL A 342 0.16 -1.48 -5.33
C VAL A 342 1.12 -0.36 -5.71
N THR A 343 1.68 -0.43 -6.91
CA THR A 343 2.54 0.62 -7.47
C THR A 343 1.71 1.82 -7.94
N ASP A 344 2.34 2.97 -8.15
CA ASP A 344 1.64 4.16 -8.66
C ASP A 344 0.99 3.89 -10.04
N ASP A 345 1.70 3.21 -10.95
CA ASP A 345 1.17 2.77 -12.23
C ASP A 345 0.03 1.74 -12.07
N GLY A 346 0.19 0.77 -11.17
CA GLY A 346 -0.85 -0.23 -10.88
C GLY A 346 -2.14 0.39 -10.37
N ALA A 347 -2.05 1.38 -9.48
CA ALA A 347 -3.21 2.15 -9.01
C ALA A 347 -3.81 2.98 -10.15
N GLY A 348 -2.99 3.68 -10.93
CA GLY A 348 -3.43 4.50 -12.05
C GLY A 348 -4.21 3.74 -13.12
N ARG A 349 -3.76 2.52 -13.46
CA ARG A 349 -4.44 1.63 -14.43
C ARG A 349 -5.84 1.23 -14.02
N VAL A 350 -6.15 1.26 -12.72
CA VAL A 350 -7.51 0.99 -12.20
C VAL A 350 -8.28 2.28 -12.02
N ILE A 351 -7.70 3.26 -11.32
CA ILE A 351 -8.35 4.52 -10.97
C ILE A 351 -8.80 5.27 -12.23
N GLN A 352 -7.94 5.37 -13.23
CA GLN A 352 -8.20 6.21 -14.40
C GLN A 352 -9.40 5.76 -15.24
N PRO A 353 -9.51 4.49 -15.69
CA PRO A 353 -10.69 4.04 -16.44
C PRO A 353 -11.97 4.03 -15.60
N GLU A 354 -11.88 3.68 -14.32
CA GLU A 354 -13.03 3.69 -13.41
C GLU A 354 -13.59 5.11 -13.23
N MET A 355 -12.73 6.10 -12.97
CA MET A 355 -13.15 7.49 -12.84
C MET A 355 -13.64 8.06 -14.17
N ARG A 356 -13.07 7.63 -15.30
CA ARG A 356 -13.58 7.99 -16.62
C ARG A 356 -14.99 7.47 -16.82
N GLY A 357 -15.26 6.22 -16.43
CA GLY A 357 -16.61 5.65 -16.45
C GLY A 357 -17.62 6.43 -15.60
N VAL A 358 -17.21 6.97 -14.44
CA VAL A 358 -18.06 7.85 -13.61
C VAL A 358 -18.41 9.14 -14.36
N VAL A 359 -17.45 9.77 -15.04
CA VAL A 359 -17.68 10.97 -15.85
C VAL A 359 -18.62 10.65 -17.01
N ASP A 360 -18.33 9.60 -17.77
CA ASP A 360 -19.12 9.18 -18.93
C ASP A 360 -20.57 8.86 -18.52
N ALA A 361 -20.79 8.23 -17.35
CA ALA A 361 -22.12 7.97 -16.82
C ALA A 361 -22.88 9.26 -16.46
N ARG A 362 -22.18 10.26 -15.88
CA ARG A 362 -22.79 11.57 -15.58
C ARG A 362 -23.10 12.36 -16.86
N GLU A 363 -22.21 12.31 -17.85
CA GLU A 363 -22.44 12.92 -19.17
C GLU A 363 -23.62 12.25 -19.88
N ALA A 364 -23.71 10.92 -19.84
CA ALA A 364 -24.84 10.18 -20.38
C ALA A 364 -26.16 10.55 -19.70
N ALA A 365 -26.17 10.70 -18.37
CA ALA A 365 -27.35 11.16 -17.63
C ALA A 365 -27.77 12.58 -18.01
N ARG A 366 -26.81 13.51 -18.15
CA ARG A 366 -27.07 14.88 -18.64
C ARG A 366 -27.65 14.86 -20.05
N LYS A 367 -27.11 14.04 -20.93
CA LYS A 367 -27.59 13.88 -22.30
C LYS A 367 -29.01 13.32 -22.33
N ALA A 368 -29.30 12.27 -21.55
CA ALA A 368 -30.63 11.68 -21.45
C ALA A 368 -31.66 12.70 -20.94
N GLN A 369 -31.30 13.52 -19.93
CA GLN A 369 -32.18 14.59 -19.46
C GLN A 369 -32.42 15.64 -20.55
N ALA A 370 -31.38 16.06 -21.28
CA ALA A 370 -31.53 17.00 -22.39
C ALA A 370 -32.43 16.43 -23.49
N ASP A 371 -32.31 15.14 -23.82
CA ASP A 371 -33.16 14.47 -24.80
C ASP A 371 -34.64 14.48 -24.36
N ILE A 372 -34.92 14.28 -23.06
CA ILE A 372 -36.27 14.37 -22.48
C ILE A 372 -36.80 15.81 -22.58
N ASP A 373 -36.00 16.80 -22.18
CA ASP A 373 -36.41 18.20 -22.16
C ASP A 373 -36.71 18.72 -23.58
N TYR A 374 -35.85 18.40 -24.55
CA TYR A 374 -36.10 18.77 -25.94
C TYR A 374 -37.21 17.94 -26.59
N ALA A 375 -37.48 16.70 -26.15
CA ALA A 375 -38.66 15.96 -26.58
C ALA A 375 -39.95 16.59 -26.05
N ALA A 376 -39.97 17.04 -24.79
CA ALA A 376 -41.10 17.79 -24.23
C ALA A 376 -41.34 19.10 -24.99
N ALA A 377 -40.27 19.82 -25.33
CA ALA A 377 -40.34 21.04 -26.14
C ALA A 377 -40.95 20.80 -27.53
N ARG A 378 -40.62 19.68 -28.20
CA ARG A 378 -41.22 19.32 -29.50
C ARG A 378 -42.69 18.95 -29.40
N ASN A 379 -43.13 18.43 -28.25
CA ASN A 379 -44.52 18.03 -28.01
C ASN A 379 -45.36 19.15 -27.37
N ALA A 380 -44.85 20.39 -27.32
CA ALA A 380 -45.57 21.52 -26.75
C ALA A 380 -46.90 21.78 -27.50
N PRO A 381 -47.98 22.19 -26.81
CA PRO A 381 -49.26 22.47 -27.46
C PRO A 381 -49.18 23.67 -28.42
N GLU A 382 -49.96 23.61 -29.50
CA GLU A 382 -50.06 24.67 -30.51
C GLU A 382 -50.94 25.82 -30.01
N ASN A 383 -50.35 26.76 -29.26
CA ASN A 383 -51.07 27.88 -28.64
C ASN A 383 -50.84 29.23 -29.33
N VAL A 384 -49.93 29.29 -30.31
CA VAL A 384 -49.56 30.54 -31.00
C VAL A 384 -50.34 30.62 -32.31
N GLY A 385 -51.35 31.48 -32.34
CA GLY A 385 -52.09 31.81 -33.57
C GLY A 385 -51.37 32.88 -34.39
N ILE A 386 -51.24 32.67 -35.70
CA ILE A 386 -50.96 33.74 -36.65
C ILE A 386 -52.24 34.00 -37.45
N GLU A 387 -52.73 35.23 -37.35
CA GLU A 387 -53.82 35.72 -38.21
C GLU A 387 -53.26 35.93 -39.62
N ARG A 388 -53.84 35.22 -40.59
CA ARG A 388 -53.61 35.45 -42.01
C ARG A 388 -54.95 35.65 -42.71
N THR A 389 -54.93 36.37 -43.80
CA THR A 389 -56.12 36.60 -44.63
C THR A 389 -56.08 35.62 -45.81
N VAL A 390 -57.07 34.73 -45.90
CA VAL A 390 -57.22 33.80 -47.02
C VAL A 390 -58.43 34.22 -47.85
N ALA A 391 -58.24 34.28 -49.17
CA ALA A 391 -59.32 34.50 -50.11
C ALA A 391 -60.09 33.19 -50.30
N VAL A 392 -61.30 33.11 -49.78
CA VAL A 392 -62.20 31.95 -49.95
C VAL A 392 -63.28 32.30 -50.95
N GLU A 393 -63.48 31.41 -51.92
CA GLU A 393 -64.57 31.48 -52.88
C GLU A 393 -65.83 30.82 -52.29
N ARG A 394 -66.82 31.63 -51.89
CA ARG A 394 -68.12 31.14 -51.41
C ARG A 394 -69.14 31.15 -52.55
N PRO A 395 -70.09 30.19 -52.62
CA PRO A 395 -71.27 30.33 -53.47
C PRO A 395 -72.07 31.55 -52.97
N GLY A 396 -72.14 32.60 -53.77
CA GLY A 396 -73.01 33.75 -53.52
C GLY A 396 -74.48 33.36 -53.60
N GLU A 397 -75.37 34.21 -53.06
CA GLU A 397 -76.81 34.05 -53.21
C GLU A 397 -77.16 33.81 -54.70
N PRO A 398 -78.04 32.84 -55.02
CA PRO A 398 -78.39 32.56 -56.40
C PRO A 398 -79.01 33.82 -56.99
N ILE A 399 -78.25 34.50 -57.84
CA ILE A 399 -78.77 35.63 -58.57
C ILE A 399 -79.75 35.04 -59.59
N VAL A 400 -81.05 35.18 -59.33
CA VAL A 400 -82.09 34.97 -60.33
C VAL A 400 -81.94 36.09 -61.36
N THR A 401 -81.01 35.88 -62.29
CA THR A 401 -80.86 36.73 -63.46
C THR A 401 -81.65 36.08 -64.58
N GLN A 402 -82.70 36.78 -65.05
CA GLN A 402 -83.24 36.46 -66.37
C GLN A 402 -82.08 36.62 -67.35
N PRO A 403 -81.71 35.58 -68.11
CA PRO A 403 -80.68 35.72 -69.13
C PRO A 403 -81.18 36.77 -70.12
N ALA A 404 -80.35 37.78 -70.39
CA ALA A 404 -80.68 38.83 -71.35
C ALA A 404 -80.92 38.32 -72.78
N PHE A 405 -80.78 37.01 -73.08
CA PHE A 405 -81.04 36.44 -74.40
C PHE A 405 -81.40 34.95 -74.36
N SER A 406 -82.55 34.56 -73.79
CA SER A 406 -83.29 33.42 -74.36
C SER A 406 -84.11 33.99 -75.53
N ARG A 407 -83.61 33.81 -76.76
CA ARG A 407 -84.32 34.32 -77.95
C ARG A 407 -85.75 33.76 -77.97
N PRO A 408 -86.80 34.60 -77.94
CA PRO A 408 -88.17 34.12 -78.03
C PRO A 408 -88.34 33.33 -79.32
N GLN A 409 -88.86 32.11 -79.20
CA GLN A 409 -89.22 31.30 -80.37
C GLN A 409 -90.63 31.68 -80.81
N PHE A 410 -90.85 31.78 -82.11
CA PHE A 410 -92.12 32.20 -82.68
C PHE A 410 -92.71 31.10 -83.56
N GLU A 411 -94.04 31.03 -83.63
CA GLU A 411 -94.76 30.20 -84.59
C GLU A 411 -94.45 30.62 -86.03
N PRO A 412 -94.56 29.71 -87.03
CA PRO A 412 -94.30 30.02 -88.44
C PRO A 412 -95.14 31.19 -89.00
N GLY A 413 -96.29 31.48 -88.40
CA GLY A 413 -97.18 32.60 -88.78
C GLY A 413 -96.89 33.93 -88.08
N ALA A 414 -95.82 34.03 -87.29
CA ALA A 414 -95.45 35.25 -86.58
C ALA A 414 -94.93 36.33 -87.54
N PRO A 415 -95.10 37.62 -87.21
CA PRO A 415 -94.53 38.72 -87.97
C PRO A 415 -93.02 38.55 -88.15
N ARG A 416 -92.51 38.83 -89.35
CA ARG A 416 -91.07 38.71 -89.65
C ARG A 416 -90.30 39.91 -89.08
N PRO A 417 -89.06 39.71 -88.59
CA PRO A 417 -88.22 40.82 -88.13
C PRO A 417 -87.99 41.84 -89.25
N ALA A 418 -87.65 43.08 -88.91
CA ALA A 418 -87.26 44.07 -89.90
C ALA A 418 -86.00 43.59 -90.62
N GLU A 419 -86.08 43.43 -91.94
CA GLU A 419 -84.97 42.93 -92.75
C GLU A 419 -83.87 43.99 -92.80
N ALA A 420 -82.60 43.59 -92.63
CA ALA A 420 -81.51 44.54 -92.79
C ALA A 420 -81.50 45.09 -94.24
N PHE A 421 -81.27 46.39 -94.40
CA PHE A 421 -81.20 47.00 -95.74
C PHE A 421 -80.09 46.35 -96.58
N GLU A 422 -80.48 45.50 -97.53
CA GLU A 422 -79.58 44.95 -98.53
C GLU A 422 -79.38 45.98 -99.64
N ARG A 423 -78.13 46.46 -99.79
CA ARG A 423 -77.75 47.26 -100.95
C ARG A 423 -77.85 46.37 -102.20
N PRO A 424 -78.42 46.84 -103.32
CA PRO A 424 -78.32 46.10 -104.57
C PRO A 424 -76.83 45.90 -104.90
N SER A 425 -76.42 44.64 -104.98
CA SER A 425 -75.03 44.27 -105.24
C SER A 425 -74.67 44.63 -106.68
N VAL A 426 -73.69 45.54 -106.82
CA VAL A 426 -72.97 45.71 -108.07
C VAL A 426 -72.03 44.50 -108.19
N ILE A 427 -72.46 43.48 -108.92
CA ILE A 427 -71.58 42.40 -109.36
C ILE A 427 -70.64 43.00 -110.41
N GLY A 428 -69.36 43.03 -110.09
CA GLY A 428 -68.28 43.35 -111.01
C GLY A 428 -67.03 42.61 -110.56
N ASP A 429 -66.71 41.52 -111.27
CA ASP A 429 -65.40 40.88 -111.27
C ASP A 429 -64.30 41.92 -111.55
N ASP A 430 -63.32 42.04 -110.65
CA ASP A 430 -62.01 42.59 -111.00
C ASP A 430 -60.94 41.50 -110.74
N PRO A 431 -60.27 40.97 -111.79
CA PRO A 431 -59.48 39.74 -111.69
C PRO A 431 -58.15 39.80 -110.90
N ASN A 432 -57.74 40.95 -110.35
CA ASN A 432 -56.35 41.13 -109.87
C ASN A 432 -56.17 41.55 -108.39
N GLY A 433 -57.23 41.58 -107.57
CA GLY A 433 -57.12 41.95 -106.15
C GLY A 433 -56.76 40.79 -105.21
N VAL A 434 -55.48 40.54 -104.96
CA VAL A 434 -55.04 39.56 -103.93
C VAL A 434 -55.09 40.20 -102.54
N SER A 435 -55.44 39.47 -101.47
CA SER A 435 -55.38 40.01 -100.10
C SER A 435 -53.93 40.25 -99.66
N LEU A 436 -53.70 41.18 -98.74
CA LEU A 436 -52.37 41.57 -98.28
C LEU A 436 -51.58 40.37 -97.69
N ALA A 437 -52.22 39.53 -96.87
CA ALA A 437 -51.56 38.35 -96.30
C ALA A 437 -51.19 37.33 -97.39
N ARG A 438 -52.07 37.17 -98.39
CA ARG A 438 -51.84 36.26 -99.51
C ARG A 438 -50.71 36.77 -100.42
N PHE A 439 -50.67 38.07 -100.70
CA PHE A 439 -49.61 38.72 -101.47
C PHE A 439 -48.24 38.57 -100.79
N ILE A 440 -48.16 38.82 -99.47
CA ILE A 440 -46.92 38.68 -98.70
C ILE A 440 -46.45 37.22 -98.66
N ALA A 441 -47.37 36.28 -98.44
CA ALA A 441 -47.03 34.85 -98.40
C ALA A 441 -46.53 34.33 -99.77
N GLN A 442 -47.09 34.83 -100.89
CA GLN A 442 -46.64 34.49 -102.26
C GLN A 442 -45.26 35.07 -102.57
N ASN A 443 -44.96 36.30 -102.13
CA ASN A 443 -43.76 37.04 -102.53
C ASN A 443 -42.57 36.91 -101.55
N GLY A 444 -42.44 35.77 -100.87
CA GLY A 444 -41.26 35.48 -100.04
C GLY A 444 -41.46 35.60 -98.52
N GLY A 445 -42.60 36.11 -98.04
CA GLY A 445 -42.94 36.18 -96.61
C GLY A 445 -42.14 37.24 -95.83
N LEU A 446 -42.66 37.63 -94.67
CA LEU A 446 -41.98 38.52 -93.73
C LEU A 446 -40.92 37.77 -92.94
N ARG A 447 -39.78 38.40 -92.68
CA ARG A 447 -38.72 37.84 -91.84
C ARG A 447 -39.23 37.62 -90.41
N LEU A 448 -38.87 36.50 -89.81
CA LEU A 448 -39.24 36.18 -88.42
C LEU A 448 -38.27 36.86 -87.42
N ASP A 449 -38.36 38.17 -87.29
CA ASP A 449 -37.67 38.97 -86.26
C ASP A 449 -38.66 39.55 -85.22
N GLY A 450 -38.13 40.24 -84.20
CA GLY A 450 -38.77 40.49 -82.90
C GLY A 450 -40.27 40.85 -82.95
N ASP A 451 -40.68 41.77 -83.82
CA ASP A 451 -42.06 42.26 -83.86
C ASP A 451 -43.03 41.30 -84.60
N ALA A 452 -42.53 40.59 -85.63
CA ALA A 452 -43.30 39.55 -86.33
C ALA A 452 -43.42 38.27 -85.50
N ALA A 453 -42.41 37.96 -84.68
CA ALA A 453 -42.45 36.86 -83.71
C ALA A 453 -43.42 37.16 -82.56
N ALA A 454 -43.44 38.39 -82.04
CA ALA A 454 -44.31 38.81 -80.95
C ALA A 454 -45.81 38.80 -81.30
N THR A 455 -46.15 38.87 -82.59
CA THR A 455 -47.54 38.92 -83.08
C THR A 455 -48.07 37.59 -83.63
N ASP A 456 -47.35 36.49 -83.39
CA ASP A 456 -47.74 35.13 -83.81
C ASP A 456 -47.97 34.95 -85.34
N LEU A 457 -47.43 35.85 -86.18
CA LEU A 457 -47.60 35.79 -87.64
C LEU A 457 -46.96 34.55 -88.29
N HIS A 458 -46.04 33.88 -87.59
CA HIS A 458 -45.49 32.58 -87.98
C HIS A 458 -46.50 31.42 -87.90
N ARG A 459 -47.65 31.65 -87.24
CA ARG A 459 -48.79 30.73 -87.18
C ARG A 459 -49.86 31.08 -88.21
N PHE A 460 -49.84 32.30 -88.76
CA PHE A 460 -50.79 32.72 -89.78
C PHE A 460 -50.44 32.07 -91.13
N MET A 461 -51.21 31.04 -91.49
CA MET A 461 -51.03 30.27 -92.71
C MET A 461 -52.11 30.61 -93.72
N VAL A 462 -51.68 30.97 -94.94
CA VAL A 462 -52.59 31.15 -96.07
C VAL A 462 -52.73 29.80 -96.79
N PRO A 463 -53.95 29.23 -96.88
CA PRO A 463 -54.17 27.96 -97.54
C PRO A 463 -53.62 27.93 -98.97
N GLY A 464 -52.80 26.92 -99.28
CA GLY A 464 -52.22 26.70 -100.61
C GLY A 464 -50.97 27.52 -100.96
N ILE A 465 -50.51 28.43 -100.08
CA ILE A 465 -49.35 29.31 -100.36
C ILE A 465 -48.27 29.24 -99.27
N GLY A 466 -48.66 29.13 -97.99
CA GLY A 466 -47.73 29.00 -96.86
C GLY A 466 -47.89 30.06 -95.78
N LYS A 467 -46.90 30.16 -94.88
CA LYS A 467 -46.92 31.07 -93.73
C LYS A 467 -46.56 32.50 -94.13
N VAL A 468 -47.23 33.47 -93.52
CA VAL A 468 -47.01 34.91 -93.78
C VAL A 468 -45.65 35.38 -93.24
N ALA A 469 -45.19 34.84 -92.11
CA ALA A 469 -43.84 35.07 -91.58
C ALA A 469 -43.02 33.77 -91.53
N ARG A 470 -41.75 33.84 -91.98
CA ARG A 470 -40.82 32.69 -92.03
C ARG A 470 -39.35 33.11 -91.77
N PRO A 471 -38.49 32.19 -91.30
CA PRO A 471 -37.09 32.53 -90.95
C PRO A 471 -36.26 33.11 -92.10
N ASP A 472 -36.55 32.71 -93.33
CA ASP A 472 -35.91 33.13 -94.59
C ASP A 472 -36.64 34.32 -95.28
N GLY A 473 -37.62 34.92 -94.60
CA GLY A 473 -38.42 36.02 -95.14
C GLY A 473 -37.63 37.31 -95.37
N LYS A 474 -38.20 38.23 -96.17
CA LYS A 474 -37.58 39.52 -96.49
C LYS A 474 -37.80 40.53 -95.36
N GLY A 475 -36.84 41.42 -95.16
CA GLY A 475 -36.89 42.48 -94.15
C GLY A 475 -37.92 43.56 -94.50
N LEU A 476 -38.53 44.13 -93.47
CA LEU A 476 -39.63 45.09 -93.62
C LEU A 476 -39.19 46.40 -94.28
N ASP A 477 -38.14 47.04 -93.76
CA ASP A 477 -37.74 48.38 -94.20
C ASP A 477 -36.99 48.42 -95.53
N ASN A 478 -36.31 47.33 -95.93
CA ASN A 478 -35.50 47.30 -97.15
C ASN A 478 -36.21 46.73 -98.38
N PHE A 479 -37.33 46.01 -98.21
CA PHE A 479 -38.00 45.32 -99.31
C PHE A 479 -39.52 45.51 -99.27
N TRP A 480 -40.17 45.20 -98.14
CA TRP A 480 -41.63 45.24 -98.07
C TRP A 480 -42.21 46.65 -98.08
N ARG A 481 -41.51 47.64 -97.51
CA ARG A 481 -41.93 49.04 -97.55
C ARG A 481 -42.16 49.52 -98.98
N GLU A 482 -41.15 49.40 -99.83
CA GLU A 482 -41.24 49.83 -101.24
C GLU A 482 -42.26 48.99 -102.00
N ARG A 483 -42.21 47.66 -101.84
CA ARG A 483 -43.07 46.74 -102.57
C ARG A 483 -44.55 46.91 -102.27
N LEU A 484 -44.93 47.17 -101.01
CA LEU A 484 -46.34 47.33 -100.62
C LEU A 484 -46.91 48.70 -100.99
N ILE A 485 -46.07 49.73 -101.12
CA ILE A 485 -46.46 51.03 -101.67
C ILE A 485 -46.61 50.92 -103.20
N GLU A 486 -45.65 50.30 -103.87
CA GLU A 486 -45.66 50.07 -105.32
C GLU A 486 -46.91 49.30 -105.76
N GLU A 487 -47.30 48.28 -104.98
CA GLU A 487 -48.45 47.40 -105.27
C GLU A 487 -49.76 47.92 -104.67
N GLY A 488 -49.79 49.20 -104.25
CA GLY A 488 -51.03 49.90 -103.90
C GLY A 488 -51.63 49.57 -102.53
N TYR A 489 -51.07 48.67 -101.73
CA TYR A 489 -51.59 48.34 -100.38
C TYR A 489 -51.40 49.49 -99.38
N PHE A 490 -50.39 50.34 -99.61
CA PHE A 490 -50.16 51.58 -98.87
C PHE A 490 -50.06 52.77 -99.83
N ARG A 491 -50.43 53.96 -99.31
CA ARG A 491 -50.23 55.21 -100.05
C ARG A 491 -48.74 55.53 -100.15
N PRO A 492 -48.29 56.14 -101.26
CA PRO A 492 -46.93 56.70 -101.37
C PRO A 492 -46.63 57.67 -100.23
N ASP A 493 -45.42 57.58 -99.69
CA ASP A 493 -44.96 58.48 -98.63
C ASP A 493 -44.70 59.88 -99.24
N ALA A 494 -45.37 60.90 -98.72
CA ALA A 494 -45.22 62.28 -99.20
C ALA A 494 -43.83 62.87 -98.92
N ASP A 495 -43.11 62.33 -97.93
CA ASP A 495 -41.90 62.93 -97.35
C ASP A 495 -40.66 61.99 -97.37
N GLY A 496 -40.66 60.94 -98.22
CA GLY A 496 -39.48 60.06 -98.40
C GLY A 496 -39.23 59.04 -97.28
N GLY A 497 -40.26 58.67 -96.50
CA GLY A 497 -40.28 57.42 -95.72
C GLY A 497 -39.75 57.44 -94.27
N MET A 498 -39.22 58.56 -93.77
CA MET A 498 -38.59 58.60 -92.43
C MET A 498 -39.56 58.84 -91.26
N ALA A 499 -40.76 59.40 -91.48
CA ALA A 499 -41.70 59.77 -90.42
C ALA A 499 -42.86 58.79 -90.21
N ARG A 500 -43.12 57.89 -91.17
CA ARG A 500 -44.26 56.95 -91.13
C ARG A 500 -43.80 55.56 -90.71
N ASP A 501 -44.37 55.11 -89.59
CA ASP A 501 -44.18 53.75 -89.08
C ASP A 501 -45.07 52.75 -89.83
N ILE A 502 -44.55 52.29 -90.99
CA ILE A 502 -45.20 51.28 -91.83
C ILE A 502 -45.23 49.91 -91.13
N SER A 503 -44.31 49.63 -90.20
CA SER A 503 -44.28 48.39 -89.40
C SER A 503 -45.56 48.23 -88.61
N SER A 504 -45.94 49.25 -87.85
CA SER A 504 -47.17 49.27 -87.06
C SER A 504 -48.43 49.20 -87.93
N GLU A 505 -48.42 49.85 -89.11
CA GLU A 505 -49.57 49.87 -90.03
C GLU A 505 -49.76 48.51 -90.72
N LEU A 506 -48.67 47.86 -91.13
CA LEU A 506 -48.66 46.53 -91.72
C LEU A 506 -49.09 45.46 -90.72
N LEU A 507 -48.50 45.45 -89.53
CA LEU A 507 -48.86 44.50 -88.47
C LEU A 507 -50.35 44.63 -88.12
N ARG A 508 -50.87 45.86 -88.04
CA ARG A 508 -52.30 46.10 -87.79
C ARG A 508 -53.18 45.55 -88.91
N LYS A 509 -52.85 45.78 -90.18
CA LYS A 509 -53.63 45.23 -91.32
C LYS A 509 -53.57 43.70 -91.36
N LEU A 510 -52.41 43.09 -91.10
CA LEU A 510 -52.26 41.64 -91.04
C LEU A 510 -53.01 41.01 -89.86
N GLN A 511 -53.02 41.66 -88.69
CA GLN A 511 -53.84 41.23 -87.56
C GLN A 511 -55.34 41.33 -87.86
N ASN A 512 -55.77 42.35 -88.62
CA ASN A 512 -57.16 42.45 -89.08
C ASN A 512 -57.50 41.33 -90.08
N GLU A 513 -56.59 40.97 -91.00
CA GLU A 513 -56.80 39.79 -91.86
C GLU A 513 -56.83 38.48 -91.07
N GLN A 514 -55.98 38.33 -90.05
CA GLN A 514 -56.01 37.17 -89.14
C GLN A 514 -57.36 37.07 -88.39
N ARG A 515 -58.02 38.21 -88.14
CA ARG A 515 -59.36 38.31 -87.56
C ARG A 515 -60.50 38.25 -88.59
N GLY A 516 -60.19 37.99 -89.87
CA GLY A 516 -61.18 37.75 -90.93
C GLY A 516 -61.54 38.95 -91.80
N VAL A 517 -60.81 40.07 -91.71
CA VAL A 517 -61.06 41.27 -92.53
C VAL A 517 -59.93 41.46 -93.56
N PRO A 518 -60.10 41.04 -94.83
CA PRO A 518 -59.06 41.15 -95.86
C PRO A 518 -58.80 42.60 -96.27
N SER A 519 -57.54 42.93 -96.57
CA SER A 519 -57.06 44.21 -97.08
C SER A 519 -56.62 44.06 -98.53
N TYR A 520 -57.11 44.95 -99.39
CA TYR A 520 -56.81 44.98 -100.83
C TYR A 520 -56.06 46.27 -101.22
N PRO A 521 -55.45 46.33 -102.42
CA PRO A 521 -54.82 47.54 -102.95
C PRO A 521 -55.81 48.72 -103.05
N LEU A 522 -55.32 49.94 -102.79
CA LEU A 522 -56.12 51.17 -102.70
C LEU A 522 -56.71 51.61 -104.05
N ASP A 523 -56.18 51.07 -105.14
CA ASP A 523 -56.53 51.27 -106.54
C ASP A 523 -57.45 50.19 -107.11
N SER A 524 -57.73 49.10 -106.36
CA SER A 524 -58.81 48.15 -106.69
C SER A 524 -60.22 48.70 -106.39
N ALA A 525 -60.30 49.96 -105.98
CA ALA A 525 -61.53 50.71 -105.81
C ALA A 525 -61.65 51.75 -106.94
N GLY A 526 -62.25 51.34 -108.06
CA GLY A 526 -62.71 52.28 -109.07
C GLY A 526 -63.59 53.35 -108.42
N ARG A 527 -63.15 54.61 -108.43
CA ARG A 527 -63.99 55.76 -108.05
C ARG A 527 -65.02 56.00 -109.16
N PRO A 528 -66.34 55.93 -108.90
CA PRO A 528 -67.29 56.64 -109.73
C PRO A 528 -67.47 58.06 -109.17
N LYS A 529 -67.11 59.06 -109.98
CA LYS A 529 -67.67 60.41 -109.86
C LYS A 529 -69.17 60.31 -110.17
N GLY A 530 -70.03 60.39 -109.15
CA GLY A 530 -71.49 60.46 -109.30
C GLY A 530 -72.23 59.95 -108.07
N ARG A 531 -73.23 60.71 -107.60
CA ARG A 531 -74.11 60.36 -106.46
C ARG A 531 -74.78 58.99 -106.73
N ALA A 532 -74.48 57.99 -105.92
CA ALA A 532 -75.00 56.64 -106.11
C ALA A 532 -76.52 56.54 -105.80
N PRO A 533 -77.32 55.85 -106.62
CA PRO A 533 -78.77 55.67 -106.40
C PRO A 533 -79.13 54.88 -105.12
N GLY A 534 -78.17 54.26 -104.44
CA GLY A 534 -78.39 53.55 -103.17
C GLY A 534 -78.53 54.43 -101.93
N GLY A 535 -78.18 55.73 -102.01
CA GLY A 535 -78.28 56.65 -100.88
C GLY A 535 -79.72 57.05 -100.53
N GLN A 536 -80.54 57.36 -101.54
CA GLN A 536 -81.94 57.73 -101.29
C GLN A 536 -82.78 56.57 -100.76
N ALA A 537 -82.60 55.36 -101.30
CA ALA A 537 -83.30 54.17 -100.79
C ALA A 537 -82.87 53.79 -99.37
N ALA A 538 -81.59 53.98 -99.02
CA ALA A 538 -81.10 53.76 -97.65
C ALA A 538 -81.65 54.83 -96.69
N ASP A 539 -81.70 56.09 -97.11
CA ASP A 539 -82.24 57.20 -96.33
C ASP A 539 -83.76 57.05 -96.12
N GLU A 540 -84.50 56.62 -97.15
CA GLU A 540 -85.94 56.33 -97.07
C GLU A 540 -86.25 55.14 -96.16
N TYR A 541 -85.48 54.05 -96.27
CA TYR A 541 -85.61 52.89 -95.37
C TYR A 541 -85.28 53.26 -93.91
N ALA A 542 -84.22 54.03 -93.68
CA ALA A 542 -83.84 54.52 -92.36
C ALA A 542 -84.92 55.45 -91.76
N ASN A 543 -85.50 56.34 -92.57
CA ASN A 543 -86.60 57.21 -92.15
C ASN A 543 -87.87 56.41 -91.82
N ALA A 544 -88.23 55.42 -92.64
CA ALA A 544 -89.40 54.56 -92.41
C ALA A 544 -89.25 53.73 -91.12
N ARG A 545 -88.05 53.20 -90.86
CA ARG A 545 -87.72 52.48 -89.64
C ARG A 545 -87.78 53.38 -88.41
N SER A 546 -87.17 54.55 -88.47
CA SER A 546 -87.19 55.52 -87.36
C SER A 546 -88.61 55.98 -87.02
N LEU A 547 -89.47 56.16 -88.02
CA LEU A 547 -90.88 56.51 -87.82
C LEU A 547 -91.69 55.37 -87.17
N ALA A 548 -91.43 54.12 -87.57
CA ALA A 548 -92.08 52.95 -86.99
C ALA A 548 -91.63 52.72 -85.53
N GLU A 549 -90.34 52.86 -85.24
CA GLU A 549 -89.79 52.78 -83.88
C GLU A 549 -90.35 53.88 -82.98
N SER A 550 -90.41 55.14 -83.45
CA SER A 550 -90.94 56.25 -82.66
C SER A 550 -92.43 56.11 -82.34
N ARG A 551 -93.24 55.65 -83.30
CA ARG A 551 -94.68 55.40 -83.09
C ARG A 551 -94.91 54.28 -82.10
N PHE A 552 -94.12 53.20 -82.22
CA PHE A 552 -94.22 52.07 -81.32
C PHE A 552 -93.83 52.45 -79.89
N ASP A 553 -92.72 53.18 -79.70
CA ASP A 553 -92.30 53.64 -78.37
C ASP A 553 -93.30 54.62 -77.74
N GLU A 554 -93.91 55.51 -78.54
CA GLU A 554 -94.95 56.44 -78.07
C GLU A 554 -96.21 55.71 -77.57
N ASP A 555 -96.71 54.75 -78.34
CA ASP A 555 -97.93 54.02 -77.98
C ASP A 555 -97.70 53.04 -76.82
N LEU A 556 -96.51 52.43 -76.70
CA LEU A 556 -96.11 51.65 -75.52
C LEU A 556 -96.06 52.49 -74.25
N ALA A 557 -95.44 53.67 -74.33
CA ALA A 557 -95.38 54.59 -73.21
C ALA A 557 -96.79 55.06 -72.78
N ARG A 558 -97.72 55.21 -73.73
CA ARG A 558 -99.12 55.56 -73.46
C ARG A 558 -99.88 54.46 -72.70
N VAL A 559 -99.47 53.20 -72.82
CA VAL A 559 -100.02 52.07 -72.06
C VAL A 559 -99.14 51.65 -70.87
N GLU A 560 -98.25 52.54 -70.41
CA GLU A 560 -97.36 52.36 -69.26
C GLU A 560 -96.39 51.16 -69.38
N VAL A 561 -96.11 50.70 -70.60
CA VAL A 561 -95.08 49.68 -70.87
C VAL A 561 -93.77 50.38 -71.20
N ASP A 562 -92.72 50.15 -70.40
CA ASP A 562 -91.39 50.71 -70.68
C ASP A 562 -90.86 50.17 -72.02
N PRO A 563 -90.67 51.03 -73.04
CA PRO A 563 -90.17 50.57 -74.32
C PRO A 563 -88.81 49.86 -74.21
N LYS A 564 -87.96 50.26 -73.23
CA LYS A 564 -86.64 49.66 -73.03
C LYS A 564 -86.71 48.24 -72.45
N GLY A 565 -87.85 47.82 -71.91
CA GLY A 565 -88.09 46.49 -71.36
C GLY A 565 -88.43 45.43 -72.40
N ILE A 566 -88.66 45.80 -73.67
CA ILE A 566 -89.07 44.85 -74.71
C ILE A 566 -87.87 44.14 -75.32
N HIS A 567 -87.95 42.81 -75.45
CA HIS A 567 -86.90 42.01 -76.05
C HIS A 567 -86.61 42.44 -77.50
N PRO A 568 -85.34 42.59 -77.92
CA PRO A 568 -84.97 43.08 -79.25
C PRO A 568 -85.64 42.33 -80.41
N ASP A 569 -85.75 41.00 -80.33
CA ASP A 569 -86.42 40.20 -81.38
C ASP A 569 -87.93 40.46 -81.50
N ILE A 570 -88.62 40.81 -80.40
CA ILE A 570 -90.04 41.17 -80.43
C ILE A 570 -90.18 42.55 -81.08
N ARG A 571 -89.34 43.50 -80.65
CA ARG A 571 -89.27 44.85 -81.21
C ARG A 571 -88.98 44.84 -82.71
N GLU A 572 -87.99 44.08 -83.16
CA GLU A 572 -87.64 43.94 -84.58
C GLU A 572 -88.82 43.41 -85.43
N ARG A 573 -89.61 42.47 -84.91
CA ARG A 573 -90.78 41.90 -85.60
C ARG A 573 -91.96 42.85 -85.66
N VAL A 574 -92.19 43.63 -84.60
CA VAL A 574 -93.21 44.69 -84.58
C VAL A 574 -92.86 45.80 -85.55
N VAL A 575 -91.62 46.30 -85.50
CA VAL A 575 -91.13 47.32 -86.42
C VAL A 575 -91.17 46.81 -87.86
N GLY A 576 -90.80 45.55 -88.10
CA GLY A 576 -90.93 44.92 -89.42
C GLY A 576 -92.37 44.87 -89.94
N ALA A 577 -93.34 44.50 -89.10
CA ALA A 577 -94.76 44.48 -89.46
C ALA A 577 -95.29 45.87 -89.82
N LEU A 578 -94.91 46.89 -89.03
CA LEU A 578 -95.29 48.29 -89.25
C LEU A 578 -94.67 48.86 -90.53
N MET A 579 -93.39 48.58 -90.80
CA MET A 579 -92.70 49.03 -92.01
C MET A 579 -93.27 48.39 -93.28
N ARG A 580 -93.72 47.13 -93.22
CA ARG A 580 -94.36 46.44 -94.36
C ARG A 580 -95.84 46.76 -94.51
N GLY A 581 -96.44 47.49 -93.56
CA GLY A 581 -97.88 47.78 -93.52
C GLY A 581 -98.74 46.53 -93.30
N GLU A 582 -98.18 45.46 -92.73
CA GLU A 582 -98.91 44.24 -92.37
C GLU A 582 -99.93 44.52 -91.26
N GLU A 583 -99.62 45.48 -90.40
CA GLU A 583 -100.50 46.02 -89.37
C GLU A 583 -100.29 47.54 -89.30
N THR A 584 -101.34 48.32 -89.09
CA THR A 584 -101.25 49.79 -89.03
C THR A 584 -101.18 50.34 -87.61
N ASP A 585 -101.62 49.55 -86.63
CA ASP A 585 -101.62 49.90 -85.20
C ASP A 585 -100.39 49.25 -84.50
N PRO A 586 -99.50 50.05 -83.88
CA PRO A 586 -98.32 49.53 -83.18
C PRO A 586 -98.61 48.56 -82.04
N LEU A 587 -99.70 48.77 -81.28
CA LEU A 587 -100.05 47.89 -80.17
C LEU A 587 -100.64 46.57 -80.68
N ALA A 588 -101.44 46.61 -81.75
CA ALA A 588 -101.92 45.39 -82.41
C ALA A 588 -100.78 44.55 -83.01
N ALA A 589 -99.78 45.18 -83.62
CA ALA A 589 -98.58 44.49 -84.11
C ALA A 589 -97.77 43.85 -82.96
N TYR A 590 -97.70 44.52 -81.81
CA TYR A 590 -97.07 43.98 -80.60
C TYR A 590 -97.82 42.78 -80.03
N GLU A 591 -99.13 42.89 -79.83
CA GLU A 591 -99.96 41.78 -79.36
C GLU A 591 -99.89 40.58 -80.29
N ARG A 592 -99.91 40.80 -81.61
CA ARG A 592 -99.75 39.73 -82.61
C ARG A 592 -98.39 39.05 -82.53
N THR A 593 -97.32 39.81 -82.30
CA THR A 593 -95.96 39.28 -82.19
C THR A 593 -95.79 38.47 -80.91
N VAL A 594 -96.30 38.97 -79.78
CA VAL A 594 -96.25 38.30 -78.47
C VAL A 594 -97.16 37.07 -78.45
N GLY A 595 -98.37 37.16 -79.02
CA GLY A 595 -99.33 36.05 -79.12
C GLY A 595 -98.85 34.88 -80.01
N ALA A 596 -97.87 35.13 -80.88
CA ALA A 596 -97.24 34.10 -81.70
C ALA A 596 -95.98 33.48 -81.06
N MET A 597 -95.66 33.80 -79.80
CA MET A 597 -94.53 33.20 -79.07
C MET A 597 -94.84 31.78 -78.57
N LYS A 598 -93.88 30.87 -78.74
CA LYS A 598 -93.97 29.48 -78.24
C LYS A 598 -93.58 29.41 -76.76
N GLY A 599 -94.59 29.51 -75.88
CA GLY A 599 -94.52 29.20 -74.44
C GLY A 599 -93.89 30.29 -73.53
N PRO A 600 -94.17 30.27 -72.22
CA PRO A 600 -93.48 31.13 -71.24
C PRO A 600 -92.06 30.61 -70.94
N LEU A 601 -91.14 31.52 -70.57
CA LEU A 601 -89.70 31.27 -70.38
C LEU A 601 -89.40 30.51 -69.07
N ASP A 602 -88.74 29.34 -69.14
CA ASP A 602 -88.25 28.63 -67.95
C ASP A 602 -86.97 29.28 -67.37
N PRO A 603 -86.84 29.44 -66.03
CA PRO A 603 -85.67 30.05 -65.40
C PRO A 603 -84.49 29.06 -65.20
N TYR A 604 -83.26 29.53 -65.46
CA TYR A 604 -82.01 28.83 -65.13
C TYR A 604 -81.29 29.52 -63.95
N VAL A 605 -80.79 28.74 -62.99
CA VAL A 605 -80.01 29.23 -61.83
C VAL A 605 -78.51 29.19 -62.16
N LYS A 606 -77.80 30.32 -62.05
CA LYS A 606 -76.33 30.36 -62.05
C LYS A 606 -75.82 30.59 -60.63
N SER A 607 -74.91 29.73 -60.17
CA SER A 607 -74.08 30.00 -58.99
C SER A 607 -73.09 31.12 -59.32
N THR A 608 -73.03 32.15 -58.48
CA THR A 608 -71.92 33.12 -58.50
C THR A 608 -70.91 32.72 -57.44
N THR A 609 -69.62 32.90 -57.69
CA THR A 609 -68.57 32.74 -56.68
C THR A 609 -68.13 34.13 -56.23
N VAL A 610 -68.22 34.41 -54.93
CA VAL A 610 -67.74 35.65 -54.31
C VAL A 610 -66.41 35.34 -53.62
N THR A 611 -65.36 36.09 -53.96
CA THR A 611 -64.06 36.02 -53.26
C THR A 611 -64.11 36.91 -52.02
N GLU A 612 -64.20 36.31 -50.85
CA GLU A 612 -64.18 37.01 -49.57
C GLU A 612 -62.86 36.74 -48.85
N THR A 613 -62.30 37.78 -48.23
CA THR A 613 -61.08 37.63 -47.41
C THR A 613 -61.50 37.28 -46.00
N ILE A 614 -61.27 36.02 -45.60
CA ILE A 614 -61.62 35.51 -44.28
C ILE A 614 -60.33 35.39 -43.45
N PRO A 615 -60.34 35.75 -42.14
CA PRO A 615 -59.25 35.43 -41.24
C PRO A 615 -59.12 33.89 -41.12
N ASP A 616 -57.99 33.36 -41.61
CA ASP A 616 -57.54 32.00 -41.38
C ASP A 616 -56.53 32.06 -40.23
N VAL A 617 -56.93 31.64 -39.03
CA VAL A 617 -56.04 31.62 -37.86
C VAL A 617 -55.31 30.28 -37.88
N ARG A 618 -54.04 30.30 -38.25
CA ARG A 618 -53.20 29.11 -38.15
C ARG A 618 -52.57 29.06 -36.77
N PHE A 619 -52.86 28.01 -36.02
CA PHE A 619 -52.16 27.72 -34.77
C PHE A 619 -50.87 26.96 -35.06
N GLY A 620 -49.88 27.22 -34.22
CA GLY A 620 -48.65 26.48 -34.16
C GLY A 620 -47.97 26.70 -32.81
N GLN A 621 -46.77 26.17 -32.66
CA GLN A 621 -46.05 26.21 -31.40
C GLN A 621 -45.25 27.51 -31.25
N VAL A 622 -44.65 28.03 -32.33
CA VAL A 622 -43.78 29.21 -32.35
C VAL A 622 -44.10 30.07 -33.56
N ASN A 623 -44.03 31.40 -33.42
CA ASN A 623 -44.14 32.35 -34.54
C ASN A 623 -42.74 32.78 -35.02
N PRO A 624 -42.23 32.30 -36.17
CA PRO A 624 -40.91 32.69 -36.68
C PRO A 624 -40.89 34.04 -37.43
N GLN A 625 -42.03 34.74 -37.55
CA GLN A 625 -42.12 35.98 -38.31
C GLN A 625 -41.12 37.07 -37.86
N PRO A 626 -40.91 37.31 -36.55
CA PRO A 626 -39.91 38.29 -36.11
C PRO A 626 -38.47 37.95 -36.54
N ALA A 627 -38.14 36.66 -36.68
CA ALA A 627 -36.84 36.25 -37.20
C ALA A 627 -36.72 36.48 -38.72
N LEU A 628 -37.80 36.27 -39.46
CA LEU A 628 -37.86 36.61 -40.89
C LEU A 628 -37.75 38.11 -41.14
N ASP A 629 -38.38 38.92 -40.30
CA ASP A 629 -38.30 40.38 -40.39
C ASP A 629 -36.87 40.86 -40.13
N ALA A 630 -36.20 40.29 -39.13
CA ALA A 630 -34.78 40.56 -38.86
C ALA A 630 -33.89 40.17 -40.05
N ILE A 631 -34.09 38.98 -40.65
CA ILE A 631 -33.33 38.55 -41.84
C ILE A 631 -33.61 39.48 -43.03
N ALA A 632 -34.86 39.89 -43.24
CA ALA A 632 -35.26 40.77 -44.33
C ALA A 632 -34.61 42.16 -44.18
N GLU A 633 -34.52 42.68 -42.96
CA GLU A 633 -33.83 43.93 -42.66
C GLU A 633 -32.34 43.85 -42.99
N GLN A 634 -31.63 42.82 -42.50
CA GLN A 634 -30.20 42.63 -42.80
C GLN A 634 -29.95 42.41 -44.31
N SER A 635 -30.85 41.70 -44.99
CA SER A 635 -30.74 41.39 -46.42
C SER A 635 -30.87 42.60 -47.34
N ARG A 636 -31.40 43.74 -46.86
CA ARG A 636 -31.49 45.00 -47.62
C ARG A 636 -30.11 45.56 -47.95
N PHE A 637 -29.16 45.37 -47.04
CA PHE A 637 -27.82 45.96 -47.14
C PHE A 637 -26.72 44.91 -47.41
N ALA A 638 -26.99 43.63 -47.14
CA ALA A 638 -26.06 42.53 -47.38
C ALA A 638 -25.73 42.32 -48.87
N LYS A 639 -24.47 42.00 -49.16
CA LYS A 639 -23.95 41.66 -50.50
C LYS A 639 -23.16 40.34 -50.44
N GLY A 640 -22.96 39.71 -51.60
CA GLY A 640 -22.11 38.51 -51.73
C GLY A 640 -22.52 37.38 -50.78
N ASP A 641 -21.52 36.80 -50.11
CA ASP A 641 -21.67 35.61 -49.26
C ASP A 641 -22.57 35.84 -48.04
N VAL A 642 -22.59 37.07 -47.49
CA VAL A 642 -23.51 37.45 -46.40
C VAL A 642 -24.96 37.35 -46.86
N ARG A 643 -25.27 37.83 -48.07
CA ARG A 643 -26.62 37.74 -48.66
C ARG A 643 -27.01 36.29 -48.93
N GLY A 644 -26.07 35.47 -49.40
CA GLY A 644 -26.26 34.04 -49.60
C GLY A 644 -26.60 33.32 -48.29
N ALA A 645 -25.85 33.61 -47.22
CA ALA A 645 -26.07 33.02 -45.90
C ALA A 645 -27.41 33.43 -45.27
N LEU A 646 -27.79 34.71 -45.38
CA LEU A 646 -29.09 35.22 -44.93
C LEU A 646 -30.26 34.64 -45.75
N SER A 647 -30.10 34.48 -47.07
CA SER A 647 -31.10 33.80 -47.90
C SER A 647 -31.24 32.32 -47.54
N GLY A 648 -30.14 31.66 -47.16
CA GLY A 648 -30.16 30.30 -46.62
C GLY A 648 -30.91 30.22 -45.29
N ALA A 649 -30.62 31.15 -44.36
CA ALA A 649 -31.30 31.25 -43.08
C ALA A 649 -32.81 31.49 -43.23
N ARG A 650 -33.19 32.37 -44.16
CA ARG A 650 -34.59 32.61 -44.50
C ARG A 650 -35.29 31.33 -44.94
N LYS A 651 -34.65 30.55 -45.81
CA LYS A 651 -35.22 29.30 -46.35
C LYS A 651 -35.44 28.26 -45.25
N ASP A 652 -34.60 28.24 -44.22
CA ASP A 652 -34.70 27.28 -43.12
C ASP A 652 -35.90 27.54 -42.18
N LEU A 653 -36.55 28.71 -42.26
CA LEU A 653 -37.75 29.07 -41.47
C LEU A 653 -39.09 28.68 -42.15
N TYR A 654 -39.02 28.06 -43.33
CA TYR A 654 -40.19 27.56 -44.06
C TYR A 654 -40.23 26.03 -44.01
N GLU A 655 -41.44 25.48 -44.08
CA GLU A 655 -41.66 24.04 -44.17
C GLU A 655 -40.99 23.43 -45.41
N PRO A 656 -40.70 22.12 -45.39
CA PRO A 656 -40.25 21.39 -46.57
C PRO A 656 -41.20 21.59 -47.76
N GLY A 657 -40.76 22.32 -48.79
CA GLY A 657 -41.58 22.70 -49.95
C GLY A 657 -41.82 24.21 -50.10
N GLY A 658 -41.49 25.01 -49.07
CA GLY A 658 -41.42 26.47 -49.15
C GLY A 658 -42.77 27.21 -49.22
N ALA A 659 -43.89 26.48 -49.17
CA ALA A 659 -45.22 27.06 -49.30
C ALA A 659 -45.69 27.78 -48.03
N GLN A 660 -45.23 27.36 -46.85
CA GLN A 660 -45.72 27.86 -45.57
C GLN A 660 -44.59 28.05 -44.54
N LEU A 661 -44.81 28.95 -43.58
CA LEU A 661 -43.92 29.15 -42.43
C LEU A 661 -43.93 27.92 -41.54
N ASP A 662 -42.75 27.50 -41.11
CA ASP A 662 -42.63 26.42 -40.15
C ASP A 662 -42.95 26.96 -38.76
N MET A 663 -44.13 26.61 -38.26
CA MET A 663 -44.61 27.03 -36.93
C MET A 663 -44.24 26.03 -35.83
N SER A 664 -43.52 24.95 -36.16
CA SER A 664 -43.14 23.92 -35.20
C SER A 664 -41.86 24.31 -34.45
N VAL A 665 -41.77 23.91 -33.18
CA VAL A 665 -40.55 24.02 -32.38
C VAL A 665 -39.43 23.21 -33.02
N GLU A 666 -39.74 22.01 -33.56
CA GLU A 666 -38.73 21.14 -34.18
C GLU A 666 -38.07 21.78 -35.41
N GLY A 667 -38.86 22.32 -36.33
CA GLY A 667 -38.35 22.98 -37.53
C GLY A 667 -37.51 24.21 -37.19
N ASN A 668 -37.98 25.03 -36.25
CA ASN A 668 -37.26 26.22 -35.81
C ASN A 668 -35.99 25.92 -35.00
N LEU A 669 -35.94 24.82 -34.23
CA LEU A 669 -34.71 24.35 -33.59
C LEU A 669 -33.67 23.89 -34.63
N LYS A 670 -34.09 23.19 -35.69
CA LYS A 670 -33.21 22.83 -36.82
C LYS A 670 -32.73 24.06 -37.59
N ALA A 671 -33.57 25.08 -37.74
CA ALA A 671 -33.19 26.35 -38.34
C ALA A 671 -32.13 27.08 -37.49
N ARG A 672 -32.29 27.09 -36.16
CA ARG A 672 -31.30 27.60 -35.20
C ARG A 672 -29.97 26.86 -35.30
N GLU A 673 -29.99 25.53 -35.39
CA GLU A 673 -28.76 24.71 -35.56
C GLU A 673 -28.01 25.05 -36.85
N ARG A 674 -28.73 25.19 -37.98
CA ARG A 674 -28.13 25.60 -39.26
C ARG A 674 -27.55 27.01 -39.19
N LEU A 675 -28.21 27.93 -38.49
CA LEU A 675 -27.68 29.27 -38.22
C LEU A 675 -26.38 29.20 -37.41
N ASP A 676 -26.31 28.37 -36.38
CA ASP A 676 -25.11 28.19 -35.56
C ASP A 676 -23.94 27.64 -36.38
N HIS A 677 -24.18 26.67 -37.27
CA HIS A 677 -23.17 26.18 -38.20
C HIS A 677 -22.64 27.26 -39.14
N ARG A 678 -23.52 28.13 -39.67
CA ARG A 678 -23.10 29.26 -40.53
C ARG A 678 -22.30 30.29 -39.75
N ILE A 679 -22.68 30.59 -38.50
CA ILE A 679 -21.92 31.50 -37.63
C ILE A 679 -20.53 30.92 -37.34
N GLN A 680 -20.42 29.62 -37.04
CA GLN A 680 -19.12 28.99 -36.82
C GLN A 680 -18.24 28.94 -38.07
N ALA A 681 -18.84 28.71 -39.25
CA ALA A 681 -18.11 28.82 -40.52
C ALA A 681 -17.55 30.23 -40.71
N ALA A 682 -18.39 31.25 -40.56
CA ALA A 682 -17.99 32.65 -40.66
C ALA A 682 -16.91 33.05 -39.63
N LEU A 683 -16.96 32.51 -38.40
CA LEU A 683 -15.92 32.72 -37.38
C LEU A 683 -14.57 32.10 -37.79
N ARG A 684 -14.56 30.92 -38.40
CA ARG A 684 -13.34 30.28 -38.91
C ARG A 684 -12.76 31.04 -40.11
N ASP A 685 -13.63 31.58 -40.94
CA ASP A 685 -13.26 32.36 -42.13
C ASP A 685 -12.90 33.83 -41.79
N GLY A 686 -13.14 34.26 -40.55
CA GLY A 686 -12.83 35.60 -40.07
C GLY A 686 -13.81 36.69 -40.55
N ASP A 687 -14.98 36.34 -41.08
CA ASP A 687 -15.98 37.29 -41.57
C ASP A 687 -16.86 37.83 -40.43
N ALA A 688 -16.39 38.87 -39.76
CA ALA A 688 -17.09 39.53 -38.67
C ALA A 688 -18.46 40.12 -39.07
N THR A 689 -18.65 40.48 -40.34
CA THR A 689 -19.92 41.07 -40.82
C THR A 689 -20.97 39.98 -40.94
N GLN A 690 -20.60 38.86 -41.55
CA GLN A 690 -21.46 37.68 -41.66
C GLN A 690 -21.82 37.13 -40.26
N VAL A 691 -20.85 37.06 -39.34
CA VAL A 691 -21.10 36.64 -37.94
C VAL A 691 -22.15 37.53 -37.29
N ARG A 692 -21.97 38.86 -37.36
CA ARG A 692 -22.89 39.82 -36.74
C ARG A 692 -24.32 39.70 -37.30
N ASP A 693 -24.47 39.69 -38.62
CA ASP A 693 -25.79 39.72 -39.27
C ASP A 693 -26.55 38.38 -39.05
N LEU A 694 -25.83 37.25 -39.04
CA LEU A 694 -26.39 35.94 -38.68
C LEU A 694 -26.72 35.85 -37.18
N GLN A 695 -25.92 36.46 -36.30
CA GLN A 695 -26.20 36.52 -34.86
C GLN A 695 -27.49 37.28 -34.56
N ILE A 696 -27.76 38.39 -35.25
CA ILE A 696 -29.01 39.15 -35.11
C ILE A 696 -30.21 38.26 -35.46
N SER A 697 -30.12 37.53 -36.58
CA SER A 697 -31.17 36.60 -37.03
C SER A 697 -31.37 35.45 -36.04
N ARG A 698 -30.27 34.89 -35.51
CA ARG A 698 -30.27 33.84 -34.48
C ARG A 698 -30.94 34.32 -33.19
N SER A 699 -30.59 35.51 -32.70
CA SER A 699 -31.17 36.08 -31.48
C SER A 699 -32.67 36.35 -31.61
N ALA A 700 -33.12 36.81 -32.78
CA ALA A 700 -34.56 36.99 -33.04
C ALA A 700 -35.32 35.66 -33.02
N LEU A 701 -34.76 34.60 -33.63
CA LEU A 701 -35.35 33.26 -33.62
C LEU A 701 -35.37 32.66 -32.20
N ASP A 702 -34.27 32.81 -31.47
CA ASP A 702 -34.11 32.32 -30.09
C ASP A 702 -35.14 32.96 -29.14
N ALA A 703 -35.44 34.26 -29.31
CA ALA A 703 -36.48 34.94 -28.55
C ALA A 703 -37.88 34.33 -28.78
N GLN A 704 -38.18 33.91 -30.01
CA GLN A 704 -39.47 33.28 -30.35
C GLN A 704 -39.54 31.84 -29.84
N LEU A 705 -38.46 31.08 -29.98
CA LEU A 705 -38.33 29.74 -29.41
C LEU A 705 -38.55 29.77 -27.89
N LYS A 706 -37.96 30.74 -27.17
CA LYS A 706 -38.10 30.90 -25.72
C LYS A 706 -39.46 31.41 -25.25
N ALA A 707 -40.34 31.83 -26.16
CA ALA A 707 -41.72 32.12 -25.81
C ALA A 707 -42.50 30.84 -25.45
N VAL A 708 -42.02 29.67 -25.89
CA VAL A 708 -42.52 28.36 -25.48
C VAL A 708 -41.87 27.97 -24.15
N PRO A 709 -42.63 27.82 -23.04
CA PRO A 709 -42.08 27.53 -21.71
C PRO A 709 -41.22 26.26 -21.66
N GLU A 710 -41.61 25.23 -22.41
CA GLU A 710 -40.88 23.96 -22.51
C GLU A 710 -39.50 24.16 -23.16
N VAL A 711 -39.40 25.00 -24.20
CA VAL A 711 -38.13 25.34 -24.84
C VAL A 711 -37.26 26.19 -23.93
N ALA A 712 -37.84 27.17 -23.24
CA ALA A 712 -37.10 27.99 -22.26
C ALA A 712 -36.53 27.13 -21.12
N THR A 713 -37.29 26.14 -20.66
CA THR A 713 -36.85 25.17 -19.65
C THR A 713 -35.74 24.27 -20.20
N ALA A 714 -35.90 23.73 -21.41
CA ALA A 714 -34.89 22.91 -22.06
C ALA A 714 -33.56 23.68 -22.24
N ASP A 715 -33.61 24.94 -22.66
CA ASP A 715 -32.41 25.78 -22.80
C ASP A 715 -31.78 26.13 -21.44
N ALA A 716 -32.57 26.39 -20.40
CA ALA A 716 -32.06 26.62 -19.04
C ALA A 716 -31.37 25.37 -18.49
N ASN A 717 -31.97 24.20 -18.67
CA ASN A 717 -31.40 22.91 -18.27
C ASN A 717 -30.16 22.57 -19.11
N PHE A 718 -30.18 22.82 -20.42
CA PHE A 718 -29.00 22.68 -21.28
C PHE A 718 -27.87 23.58 -20.82
N ALA A 719 -28.14 24.84 -20.48
CA ALA A 719 -27.12 25.77 -19.97
C ALA A 719 -26.55 25.31 -18.62
N ALA A 720 -27.39 24.77 -17.72
CA ALA A 720 -26.93 24.16 -16.47
C ALA A 720 -26.08 22.89 -16.72
N ASN A 721 -26.51 22.03 -17.64
CA ASN A 721 -25.84 20.79 -18.02
C ASN A 721 -24.56 21.01 -18.83
N SER A 722 -24.40 22.18 -19.46
CA SER A 722 -23.20 22.56 -20.21
C SER A 722 -22.05 23.05 -19.33
N ARG A 723 -22.32 23.35 -18.04
CA ARG A 723 -21.24 23.66 -17.08
C ARG A 723 -20.36 22.43 -16.87
N PRO A 724 -19.04 22.59 -16.65
CA PRO A 724 -18.18 21.46 -16.31
C PRO A 724 -18.80 20.57 -15.22
N LEU A 725 -18.64 19.27 -15.35
CA LEU A 725 -19.05 18.32 -14.32
C LEU A 725 -18.16 18.52 -13.10
N GLU A 726 -18.53 19.38 -12.15
CA GLU A 726 -17.84 19.39 -10.85
C GLU A 726 -18.03 18.02 -10.17
N PRO A 727 -16.97 17.41 -9.62
CA PRO A 727 -15.59 17.91 -9.40
C PRO A 727 -14.55 17.64 -10.52
N PHE A 728 -14.97 17.24 -11.71
CA PHE A 728 -14.13 16.86 -12.86
C PHE A 728 -13.79 18.02 -13.82
N ALA A 729 -13.89 19.28 -13.38
CA ALA A 729 -13.48 20.40 -14.22
C ALA A 729 -11.96 20.31 -14.55
N PRO A 730 -11.49 20.78 -15.73
CA PRO A 730 -10.14 20.48 -16.22
C PRO A 730 -8.97 20.81 -15.27
N ASN A 731 -9.13 21.82 -14.42
CA ASN A 731 -8.10 22.27 -13.48
C ASN A 731 -8.17 21.63 -12.09
N THR A 732 -9.13 20.74 -11.84
CA THR A 732 -9.27 20.04 -10.56
C THR A 732 -8.38 18.80 -10.49
N PRO A 733 -8.12 18.25 -9.28
CA PRO A 733 -7.51 16.94 -9.11
C PRO A 733 -8.14 15.85 -9.97
N LEU A 734 -9.47 15.71 -9.93
CA LEU A 734 -10.16 14.64 -10.64
C LEU A 734 -10.27 14.92 -12.14
N GLY A 735 -10.39 16.18 -12.55
CA GLY A 735 -10.35 16.58 -13.96
C GLY A 735 -9.04 16.14 -14.63
N ARG A 736 -7.90 16.36 -13.97
CA ARG A 736 -6.59 15.91 -14.48
C ARG A 736 -6.50 14.39 -14.61
N VAL A 737 -7.11 13.62 -13.70
CA VAL A 737 -7.11 12.15 -13.78
C VAL A 737 -7.85 11.65 -15.02
N VAL A 738 -9.01 12.26 -15.33
CA VAL A 738 -9.93 11.82 -16.40
C VAL A 738 -9.74 12.56 -17.73
N GLN A 739 -8.79 13.50 -17.79
CA GLN A 739 -8.54 14.32 -18.97
C GLN A 739 -8.05 13.46 -20.13
N GLN A 740 -8.66 13.66 -21.30
CA GLN A 740 -8.22 13.09 -22.56
C GLN A 740 -7.67 14.19 -23.48
N ASP A 741 -6.68 13.82 -24.28
CA ASP A 741 -6.19 14.66 -25.37
C ASP A 741 -7.26 14.72 -26.47
N PRO A 742 -7.76 15.92 -26.82
CA PRO A 742 -8.82 16.08 -27.81
C PRO A 742 -8.44 15.61 -29.22
N LEU A 743 -7.14 15.53 -29.56
CA LEU A 743 -6.68 15.08 -30.88
C LEU A 743 -6.56 13.55 -30.97
N THR A 744 -6.12 12.91 -29.88
CA THR A 744 -5.80 11.47 -29.89
C THR A 744 -6.83 10.60 -29.17
N GLY A 745 -7.71 11.20 -28.36
CA GLY A 745 -8.65 10.49 -27.48
C GLY A 745 -7.98 9.68 -26.37
N ARG A 746 -6.65 9.75 -26.25
CA ARG A 746 -5.89 9.06 -25.20
C ARG A 746 -5.93 9.86 -23.91
N MET A 747 -5.75 9.19 -22.78
CA MET A 747 -5.61 9.87 -21.50
C MET A 747 -4.39 10.80 -21.53
N ALA A 748 -4.59 12.05 -21.14
CA ALA A 748 -3.54 13.07 -21.10
C ALA A 748 -2.55 12.83 -19.95
N THR A 749 -3.04 12.29 -18.84
CA THR A 749 -2.25 11.99 -17.64
C THR A 749 -1.77 10.54 -17.68
N PRO A 750 -0.45 10.29 -17.64
CA PRO A 750 0.10 8.93 -17.53
C PRO A 750 -0.38 8.23 -16.26
N THR A 751 -0.54 6.90 -16.33
CA THR A 751 -1.10 6.10 -15.22
C THR A 751 -0.27 6.23 -13.95
N GLU A 752 1.06 6.29 -14.04
CA GLU A 752 1.96 6.49 -12.91
C GLU A 752 1.82 7.86 -12.24
N GLN A 753 1.27 8.87 -12.93
CA GLN A 753 1.07 10.21 -12.36
C GLN A 753 -0.30 10.38 -11.71
N VAL A 754 -1.28 9.53 -12.04
CA VAL A 754 -2.64 9.60 -11.50
C VAL A 754 -2.67 9.71 -9.97
N PRO A 755 -1.96 8.87 -9.19
CA PRO A 755 -2.00 8.95 -7.73
C PRO A 755 -1.38 10.22 -7.14
N THR A 756 -0.59 10.97 -7.90
CA THR A 756 -0.01 12.25 -7.46
C THR A 756 -1.02 13.39 -7.52
N HIS A 757 -1.96 13.34 -8.46
CA HIS A 757 -3.01 14.36 -8.60
C HIS A 757 -4.06 14.27 -7.51
N ILE A 758 -4.25 13.09 -6.91
CA ILE A 758 -5.19 12.83 -5.81
C ILE A 758 -4.52 12.84 -4.43
N GLN A 759 -3.27 13.31 -4.33
CA GLN A 759 -2.53 13.36 -3.07
C GLN A 759 -2.98 14.54 -2.20
N GLY A 760 -3.02 14.31 -0.88
CA GLY A 760 -3.43 15.29 0.13
C GLY A 760 -4.87 15.10 0.60
N ALA A 761 -5.20 15.61 1.78
CA ALA A 761 -6.47 15.31 2.44
C ALA A 761 -7.70 15.76 1.63
N SER A 762 -7.66 16.97 1.06
CA SER A 762 -8.77 17.52 0.26
C SER A 762 -9.00 16.74 -1.03
N ALA A 763 -7.92 16.46 -1.79
CA ALA A 763 -8.01 15.73 -3.05
C ALA A 763 -8.41 14.24 -2.81
N ALA A 764 -7.90 13.63 -1.74
CA ALA A 764 -8.30 12.29 -1.33
C ALA A 764 -9.78 12.23 -0.94
N ARG A 765 -10.28 13.20 -0.17
CA ARG A 765 -11.70 13.29 0.20
C ARG A 765 -12.60 13.43 -1.03
N GLU A 766 -12.25 14.34 -1.93
CA GLU A 766 -12.99 14.57 -3.18
C GLU A 766 -12.98 13.31 -4.08
N PHE A 767 -11.82 12.67 -4.22
CA PHE A 767 -11.69 11.40 -4.92
C PHE A 767 -12.57 10.32 -4.31
N LEU A 768 -12.46 10.09 -3.00
CA LEU A 768 -13.19 9.05 -2.30
C LEU A 768 -14.71 9.29 -2.31
N ALA A 769 -15.17 10.54 -2.35
CA ALA A 769 -16.60 10.85 -2.49
C ALA A 769 -17.17 10.50 -3.88
N ASN A 770 -16.32 10.39 -4.91
CA ASN A 770 -16.73 10.20 -6.30
C ASN A 770 -16.23 8.89 -6.92
N SER A 771 -15.46 8.09 -6.18
CA SER A 771 -14.81 6.89 -6.70
C SER A 771 -15.70 5.65 -6.67
N THR A 772 -15.48 4.76 -7.63
CA THR A 772 -16.03 3.41 -7.61
C THR A 772 -15.35 2.56 -6.52
N PRO A 773 -15.94 1.43 -6.09
CA PRO A 773 -15.29 0.53 -5.14
C PRO A 773 -13.90 0.07 -5.59
N ALA A 774 -13.72 -0.20 -6.89
CA ALA A 774 -12.43 -0.64 -7.45
C ALA A 774 -11.38 0.49 -7.40
N ALA A 775 -11.75 1.71 -7.81
CA ALA A 775 -10.86 2.87 -7.75
C ALA A 775 -10.47 3.21 -6.29
N ARG A 776 -11.43 3.11 -5.35
CA ARG A 776 -11.18 3.28 -3.91
C ARG A 776 -10.15 2.26 -3.41
N GLN A 777 -10.37 0.97 -3.66
CA GLN A 777 -9.47 -0.10 -3.23
C GLN A 777 -8.06 0.06 -3.80
N ALA A 778 -7.94 0.42 -5.08
CA ALA A 778 -6.64 0.66 -5.72
C ALA A 778 -5.89 1.84 -5.07
N TYR A 779 -6.59 2.92 -4.75
CA TYR A 779 -5.99 4.07 -4.08
C TYR A 779 -5.58 3.76 -2.64
N GLU A 780 -6.46 3.12 -1.87
CA GLU A 780 -6.18 2.68 -0.50
C GLU A 780 -4.98 1.73 -0.42
N GLY A 781 -4.92 0.74 -1.33
CA GLY A 781 -3.80 -0.19 -1.43
C GLY A 781 -2.48 0.52 -1.75
N ARG A 782 -2.51 1.55 -2.61
CA ARG A 782 -1.35 2.38 -2.91
C ARG A 782 -0.91 3.19 -1.71
N VAL A 783 -1.85 3.83 -0.98
CA VAL A 783 -1.53 4.62 0.22
C VAL A 783 -0.89 3.71 1.28
N ALA A 784 -1.47 2.54 1.53
CA ALA A 784 -0.91 1.56 2.46
C ALA A 784 0.49 1.10 2.04
N THR A 785 0.68 0.79 0.75
CA THR A 785 1.99 0.39 0.18
C THR A 785 3.03 1.49 0.37
N LYS A 786 2.69 2.74 0.05
CA LYS A 786 3.59 3.89 0.19
C LYS A 786 4.03 4.10 1.64
N ILE A 787 3.10 3.98 2.59
CA ILE A 787 3.40 4.11 4.02
C ILE A 787 4.33 2.98 4.48
N LEU A 788 4.02 1.73 4.14
CA LEU A 788 4.84 0.59 4.52
C LEU A 788 6.23 0.62 3.90
N ASP A 789 6.34 0.97 2.63
CA ASP A 789 7.63 1.03 1.94
C ASP A 789 8.50 2.17 2.47
N SER A 790 7.89 3.31 2.85
CA SER A 790 8.60 4.43 3.49
C SER A 790 9.12 4.07 4.89
N ALA A 791 8.45 3.14 5.59
CA ALA A 791 8.87 2.63 6.88
C ALA A 791 9.82 1.41 6.79
N SER A 792 10.01 0.85 5.60
CA SER A 792 10.80 -0.38 5.42
C SER A 792 12.26 -0.07 5.10
N ASP A 793 13.18 -0.88 5.62
CA ASP A 793 14.59 -0.84 5.25
C ASP A 793 14.85 -1.57 3.91
N ALA A 794 16.11 -1.54 3.44
CA ALA A 794 16.54 -2.23 2.22
C ALA A 794 16.37 -3.77 2.27
N ARG A 795 16.16 -4.35 3.45
CA ARG A 795 15.92 -5.78 3.67
C ARG A 795 14.43 -6.10 3.78
N GLY A 796 13.56 -5.09 3.71
CA GLY A 796 12.10 -5.23 3.85
C GLY A 796 11.62 -5.35 5.31
N ASN A 797 12.46 -5.02 6.29
CA ASN A 797 12.06 -4.95 7.69
C ASN A 797 11.39 -3.60 7.95
N ILE A 798 10.25 -3.63 8.63
CA ILE A 798 9.52 -2.42 8.99
C ILE A 798 10.08 -1.88 10.31
N ASP A 799 10.39 -0.59 10.32
CA ASP A 799 10.74 0.18 11.50
C ASP A 799 9.44 0.71 12.15
N PRO A 800 9.09 0.25 13.37
CA PRO A 800 7.83 0.62 14.02
C PRO A 800 7.78 2.11 14.39
N ASP A 801 8.92 2.71 14.74
CA ASP A 801 9.00 4.12 15.12
C ASP A 801 8.77 5.00 13.89
N LYS A 802 9.43 4.68 12.77
CA LYS A 802 9.19 5.39 11.49
C LYS A 802 7.76 5.21 11.01
N LEU A 803 7.21 3.99 11.11
CA LEU A 803 5.83 3.73 10.70
C LEU A 803 4.85 4.54 11.54
N SER A 804 5.07 4.62 12.85
CA SER A 804 4.26 5.44 13.77
C SER A 804 4.33 6.93 13.44
N VAL A 805 5.50 7.45 13.07
CA VAL A 805 5.67 8.84 12.61
C VAL A 805 4.89 9.06 11.31
N LEU A 806 5.01 8.17 10.32
CA LEU A 806 4.29 8.28 9.05
C LEU A 806 2.77 8.23 9.21
N LEU A 807 2.25 7.42 10.13
CA LEU A 807 0.82 7.40 10.47
C LEU A 807 0.34 8.72 11.05
N ARG A 808 1.16 9.40 11.86
CA ARG A 808 0.86 10.73 12.40
C ARG A 808 0.95 11.81 11.32
N ASP A 809 2.00 11.77 10.50
CA ASP A 809 2.24 12.75 9.44
C ASP A 809 1.17 12.70 8.34
N GLN A 810 0.55 11.53 8.13
CA GLN A 810 -0.52 11.33 7.16
C GLN A 810 -1.92 11.23 7.80
N ALA A 811 -2.08 11.65 9.05
CA ALA A 811 -3.34 11.52 9.80
C ALA A 811 -4.54 12.09 9.02
N ASP A 812 -4.42 13.27 8.42
CA ASP A 812 -5.52 13.91 7.67
C ASP A 812 -5.97 13.10 6.44
N VAL A 813 -5.04 12.39 5.78
CA VAL A 813 -5.35 11.53 4.63
C VAL A 813 -5.96 10.22 5.11
N LEU A 814 -5.41 9.65 6.19
CA LEU A 814 -5.85 8.39 6.78
C LEU A 814 -7.20 8.52 7.49
N GLU A 815 -7.60 9.71 7.95
CA GLU A 815 -8.94 10.00 8.45
C GLU A 815 -10.02 9.70 7.39
N GLN A 816 -9.69 9.90 6.11
CA GLN A 816 -10.59 9.57 5.00
C GLN A 816 -10.58 8.06 4.67
N MET A 817 -9.66 7.28 5.25
CA MET A 817 -9.43 5.85 4.97
C MET A 817 -9.20 5.07 6.29
N PRO A 818 -10.20 4.99 7.18
CA PRO A 818 -10.04 4.37 8.51
C PRO A 818 -9.61 2.91 8.44
N ASP A 819 -10.07 2.17 7.43
CA ASP A 819 -9.66 0.78 7.24
C ASP A 819 -8.17 0.66 6.91
N VAL A 820 -7.60 1.58 6.12
CA VAL A 820 -6.15 1.62 5.85
C VAL A 820 -5.39 1.91 7.13
N PHE A 821 -5.84 2.91 7.91
CA PHE A 821 -5.25 3.25 9.19
C PHE A 821 -5.20 2.03 10.11
N HIS A 822 -6.33 1.34 10.33
CA HIS A 822 -6.38 0.18 11.22
C HIS A 822 -5.51 -0.98 10.74
N ARG A 823 -5.46 -1.25 9.43
CA ARG A 823 -4.60 -2.31 8.87
C ARG A 823 -3.11 -2.00 9.09
N VAL A 824 -2.68 -0.76 8.87
CA VAL A 824 -1.28 -0.36 9.04
C VAL A 824 -0.92 -0.23 10.53
N GLU A 825 -1.83 0.27 11.37
CA GLU A 825 -1.67 0.31 12.82
C GLU A 825 -1.52 -1.10 13.42
N ALA A 826 -2.27 -2.09 12.91
CA ALA A 826 -2.11 -3.48 13.32
C ALA A 826 -0.69 -4.01 13.02
N VAL A 827 -0.07 -3.55 11.93
CA VAL A 827 1.34 -3.88 11.62
C VAL A 827 2.29 -3.27 12.64
N VAL A 828 2.07 -2.01 13.07
CA VAL A 828 2.86 -1.37 14.14
C VAL A 828 2.78 -2.19 15.42
N ARG A 829 1.55 -2.46 15.90
CA ARG A 829 1.33 -3.21 17.14
C ARG A 829 1.94 -4.61 17.09
N ALA A 830 1.82 -5.30 15.95
CA ALA A 830 2.42 -6.62 15.76
C ALA A 830 3.96 -6.54 15.72
N ARG A 831 4.54 -5.49 15.12
CA ARG A 831 5.99 -5.26 15.08
C ARG A 831 6.55 -4.98 16.47
N ASP A 832 5.86 -4.16 17.27
CA ASP A 832 6.22 -3.88 18.66
C ASP A 832 6.16 -5.15 19.53
N GLY A 833 5.14 -5.98 19.32
CA GLY A 833 5.06 -7.30 19.96
C GLY A 833 6.26 -8.18 19.63
N LEU A 834 6.65 -8.22 18.35
CA LEU A 834 7.78 -8.99 17.85
C LEU A 834 9.13 -8.52 18.41
N ALA A 835 9.27 -7.25 18.80
CA ALA A 835 10.52 -6.72 19.36
C ALA A 835 10.98 -7.48 20.61
N ARG A 836 10.04 -8.03 21.41
CA ARG A 836 10.37 -8.89 22.56
C ARG A 836 10.99 -10.22 22.13
N VAL A 837 10.47 -10.83 21.07
CA VAL A 837 11.00 -12.07 20.50
C VAL A 837 12.37 -11.80 19.86
N GLU A 838 12.56 -10.65 19.23
CA GLU A 838 13.85 -10.24 18.66
C GLU A 838 14.94 -10.04 19.72
N ALA A 839 14.57 -9.53 20.91
CA ALA A 839 15.48 -9.40 22.04
C ALA A 839 15.83 -10.75 22.71
N SER A 840 15.00 -11.77 22.53
CA SER A 840 15.21 -13.11 23.08
C SER A 840 16.44 -13.81 22.47
N PRO A 841 16.94 -14.92 23.05
CA PRO A 841 17.98 -15.73 22.42
C PRO A 841 17.63 -16.15 20.98
N LEU A 842 16.39 -16.54 20.71
CA LEU A 842 15.93 -16.95 19.38
C LEU A 842 16.06 -15.82 18.36
N GLY A 843 15.62 -14.61 18.74
CA GLY A 843 15.72 -13.41 17.92
C GLY A 843 17.16 -13.01 17.61
N ARG A 844 18.05 -13.08 18.60
CA ARG A 844 19.47 -12.77 18.43
C ARG A 844 20.19 -13.73 17.46
N ILE A 845 19.75 -14.99 17.39
CA ILE A 845 20.25 -15.96 16.40
C ILE A 845 19.68 -15.65 15.00
N ALA A 846 18.43 -15.21 14.91
CA ALA A 846 17.78 -14.85 13.64
C ALA A 846 18.38 -13.60 12.98
N ASP A 847 18.96 -12.70 13.77
CA ASP A 847 19.51 -11.41 13.34
C ASP A 847 20.74 -11.58 12.43
N ARG A 848 21.71 -12.41 12.83
CA ARG A 848 23.01 -12.56 12.14
C ARG A 848 23.45 -14.01 11.96
N PRO A 849 24.08 -14.39 10.84
CA PRO A 849 24.56 -15.74 10.61
C PRO A 849 25.94 -15.98 11.24
N ASP A 850 26.02 -15.85 12.56
CA ASP A 850 27.25 -15.94 13.35
C ASP A 850 27.11 -17.01 14.44
N VAL A 851 27.92 -18.07 14.34
CA VAL A 851 27.88 -19.21 15.27
C VAL A 851 28.29 -18.80 16.68
N ASP A 852 29.30 -17.96 16.85
CA ASP A 852 29.76 -17.51 18.17
C ASP A 852 28.76 -16.57 18.83
N ALA A 853 28.07 -15.74 18.03
CA ALA A 853 26.95 -14.96 18.52
C ALA A 853 25.78 -15.86 18.96
N ALA A 854 25.48 -16.92 18.20
CA ALA A 854 24.46 -17.89 18.55
C ALA A 854 24.82 -18.65 19.84
N ILE A 855 26.06 -19.12 19.97
CA ILE A 855 26.55 -19.75 21.21
C ILE A 855 26.37 -18.79 22.39
N ARG A 856 26.81 -17.54 22.28
CA ARG A 856 26.67 -16.55 23.36
C ARG A 856 25.23 -16.19 23.71
N SER A 857 24.30 -16.32 22.76
CA SER A 857 22.88 -16.10 23.03
C SER A 857 22.23 -17.21 23.86
N VAL A 858 22.66 -18.46 23.64
CA VAL A 858 22.12 -19.67 24.28
C VAL A 858 22.89 -20.00 25.57
N PHE A 859 24.22 -19.98 25.48
CA PHE A 859 25.18 -20.28 26.55
C PHE A 859 25.89 -19.00 27.01
N ALA A 860 25.12 -18.05 27.55
CA ALA A 860 25.70 -16.81 28.06
C ALA A 860 26.63 -17.06 29.26
N SER A 861 27.80 -16.41 29.28
CA SER A 861 28.77 -16.51 30.39
C SER A 861 28.25 -15.89 31.69
N ASN A 862 27.34 -14.93 31.60
CA ASN A 862 26.66 -14.33 32.75
C ASN A 862 25.13 -14.31 32.50
N PRO A 863 24.46 -15.46 32.63
CA PRO A 863 23.03 -15.57 32.33
C PRO A 863 22.19 -14.88 33.39
N LYS A 864 21.10 -14.24 32.97
CA LYS A 864 20.11 -13.67 33.90
C LYS A 864 19.41 -14.79 34.68
N PRO A 865 19.06 -14.58 35.96
CA PRO A 865 18.25 -15.54 36.70
C PRO A 865 16.96 -15.92 35.96
N GLY A 866 16.64 -17.21 35.87
CA GLY A 866 15.43 -17.70 35.20
C GLY A 866 15.53 -17.80 33.67
N SER A 867 16.68 -17.50 33.04
CA SER A 867 16.81 -17.52 31.57
C SER A 867 16.63 -18.88 30.91
N HIS A 868 16.64 -19.98 31.67
CA HIS A 868 16.58 -21.34 31.17
C HIS A 868 15.34 -21.60 30.30
N GLY A 869 14.20 -20.96 30.60
CA GLY A 869 12.97 -21.07 29.81
C GLY A 869 13.11 -20.47 28.41
N GLU A 870 13.65 -19.25 28.29
CA GLU A 870 13.87 -18.59 26.99
C GLU A 870 14.89 -19.34 26.13
N VAL A 871 15.95 -19.84 26.77
CA VAL A 871 17.00 -20.62 26.11
C VAL A 871 16.44 -21.96 25.62
N ALA A 872 15.62 -22.65 26.43
CA ALA A 872 14.93 -23.88 26.03
C ALA A 872 14.00 -23.66 24.83
N GLN A 873 13.22 -22.56 24.86
CA GLN A 873 12.31 -22.21 23.77
C GLN A 873 13.08 -21.91 22.47
N ALA A 874 14.18 -21.16 22.56
CA ALA A 874 15.04 -20.90 21.41
C ALA A 874 15.60 -22.21 20.83
N MET A 875 16.11 -23.09 21.68
CA MET A 875 16.64 -24.37 21.25
C MET A 875 15.58 -25.28 20.64
N THR A 876 14.39 -25.34 21.25
CA THR A 876 13.25 -26.11 20.72
C THR A 876 12.84 -25.61 19.35
N ALA A 877 12.83 -24.29 19.14
CA ALA A 877 12.56 -23.69 17.83
C ALA A 877 13.63 -24.04 16.80
N LEU A 878 14.92 -24.05 17.17
CA LEU A 878 15.99 -24.50 16.29
C LEU A 878 15.83 -25.98 15.94
N VAL A 879 15.59 -26.85 16.93
CA VAL A 879 15.43 -28.30 16.73
C VAL A 879 14.24 -28.60 15.80
N LYS A 880 13.12 -27.90 15.99
CA LYS A 880 11.93 -28.06 15.15
C LYS A 880 12.18 -27.72 13.68
N ASN A 881 13.00 -26.69 13.41
CA ASN A 881 13.23 -26.20 12.05
C ASN A 881 14.46 -26.81 11.37
N ARG A 882 15.57 -27.02 12.10
CA ARG A 882 16.79 -27.72 11.67
C ARG A 882 17.46 -28.47 12.84
N PRO A 883 17.11 -29.75 13.07
CA PRO A 883 17.61 -30.51 14.21
C PRO A 883 19.13 -30.75 14.19
N THR A 884 19.73 -30.88 13.00
CA THR A 884 21.19 -31.06 12.84
C THR A 884 21.96 -29.81 13.26
N ALA A 885 21.55 -28.63 12.78
CA ALA A 885 22.18 -27.36 13.14
C ALA A 885 22.10 -27.07 14.65
N ALA A 886 20.98 -27.43 15.28
CA ALA A 886 20.80 -27.31 16.72
C ALA A 886 21.76 -28.25 17.50
N ARG A 887 21.89 -29.51 17.08
CA ARG A 887 22.87 -30.46 17.64
C ARG A 887 24.31 -29.95 17.48
N ASP A 888 24.66 -29.45 16.30
CA ASP A 888 25.98 -28.90 16.01
C ASP A 888 26.30 -27.70 16.90
N LEU A 889 25.35 -26.81 17.16
CA LEU A 889 25.52 -25.68 18.06
C LEU A 889 25.90 -26.12 19.48
N ALA A 890 25.18 -27.10 20.03
CA ALA A 890 25.47 -27.65 21.36
C ALA A 890 26.81 -28.39 21.39
N ARG A 891 27.10 -29.18 20.34
CA ARG A 891 28.36 -29.91 20.19
C ARG A 891 29.55 -28.95 20.13
N ILE A 892 29.50 -27.92 19.30
CA ILE A 892 30.60 -26.93 19.15
C ILE A 892 30.85 -26.18 20.46
N TYR A 893 29.81 -25.81 21.20
CA TYR A 893 29.97 -25.20 22.53
C TYR A 893 30.72 -26.13 23.50
N LEU A 894 30.34 -27.40 23.57
CA LEU A 894 30.98 -28.37 24.45
C LEU A 894 32.42 -28.69 24.01
N GLU A 895 32.65 -28.89 22.71
CA GLU A 895 33.98 -29.12 22.14
C GLU A 895 34.91 -27.91 22.35
N SER A 896 34.43 -26.69 22.15
CA SER A 896 35.22 -25.48 22.38
C SER A 896 35.58 -25.32 23.86
N THR A 897 34.62 -25.52 24.76
CA THR A 897 34.86 -25.50 26.22
C THR A 897 35.86 -26.59 26.64
N PHE A 898 35.77 -27.78 26.05
CA PHE A 898 36.72 -28.87 26.30
C PHE A 898 38.12 -28.56 25.78
N ASN A 899 38.22 -28.07 24.54
CA ASN A 899 39.48 -27.68 23.94
C ASN A 899 40.16 -26.56 24.73
N GLU A 900 39.39 -25.58 25.22
CA GLU A 900 39.93 -24.51 26.07
C GLU A 900 40.47 -25.07 27.40
N ALA A 901 39.69 -25.90 28.09
CA ALA A 901 40.09 -26.51 29.36
C ALA A 901 41.32 -27.43 29.23
N THR A 902 41.45 -28.13 28.11
CA THR A 902 42.59 -29.05 27.86
C THR A 902 43.82 -28.34 27.29
N GLN A 903 43.66 -27.30 26.45
CA GLN A 903 44.77 -26.51 25.90
C GLN A 903 45.45 -25.61 26.95
N GLN A 904 44.69 -24.97 27.83
CA GLN A 904 45.24 -24.16 28.93
C GLN A 904 46.08 -25.01 29.90
N SER A 905 45.93 -26.33 29.85
CA SER A 905 46.49 -27.26 30.81
C SER A 905 47.81 -27.92 30.36
N LYS A 906 48.53 -27.48 29.33
CA LYS A 906 49.77 -28.16 28.87
C LYS A 906 50.79 -28.40 30.03
N GLY A 907 51.20 -29.66 30.23
CA GLY A 907 52.16 -30.10 31.27
C GLY A 907 51.53 -30.94 32.39
N LEU A 908 52.04 -30.84 33.63
CA LEU A 908 51.43 -31.51 34.82
C LEU A 908 49.98 -31.04 35.08
N ALA A 909 49.60 -29.86 34.58
CA ALA A 909 48.24 -29.33 34.63
C ALA A 909 47.26 -30.11 33.74
N ALA A 910 47.73 -30.84 32.71
CA ALA A 910 46.88 -31.48 31.69
C ALA A 910 45.99 -32.57 32.30
N GLN A 911 46.46 -33.11 33.41
CA GLN A 911 45.79 -34.14 34.20
C GLN A 911 44.57 -33.60 34.95
N TYR A 912 44.42 -32.27 35.08
CA TYR A 912 43.24 -31.59 35.63
C TYR A 912 42.28 -31.09 34.54
N GLY A 913 42.60 -31.28 33.25
CA GLY A 913 41.78 -30.79 32.13
C GLY A 913 40.35 -31.32 32.15
N GLY A 914 40.13 -32.54 32.64
CA GLY A 914 38.80 -33.11 32.83
C GLY A 914 37.96 -32.35 33.87
N ALA A 915 38.52 -32.10 35.05
CA ALA A 915 37.83 -31.34 36.09
C ALA A 915 37.63 -29.87 35.71
N GLY A 916 38.62 -29.27 35.03
CA GLY A 916 38.50 -27.93 34.45
C GLY A 916 37.37 -27.85 33.43
N PHE A 917 37.25 -28.84 32.54
CA PHE A 917 36.12 -28.95 31.61
C PHE A 917 34.79 -29.12 32.33
N ALA A 918 34.71 -30.03 33.32
CA ALA A 918 33.49 -30.28 34.06
C ALA A 918 33.01 -29.01 34.80
N SER A 919 33.94 -28.27 35.39
CA SER A 919 33.68 -26.98 36.03
C SER A 919 33.26 -25.90 35.02
N GLY A 920 33.95 -25.80 33.88
CA GLY A 920 33.65 -24.83 32.82
C GLY A 920 32.28 -25.05 32.17
N VAL A 921 31.89 -26.30 31.94
CA VAL A 921 30.58 -26.66 31.38
C VAL A 921 29.46 -26.46 32.38
N ARG A 922 29.61 -26.90 33.64
CA ARG A 922 28.57 -26.74 34.66
C ARG A 922 28.41 -25.29 35.10
N GLY A 923 29.50 -24.54 35.17
CA GLY A 923 29.52 -23.14 35.58
C GLY A 923 28.78 -22.90 36.91
N ASN A 924 28.12 -21.74 37.00
CA ASN A 924 27.23 -21.42 38.10
C ASN A 924 25.87 -22.14 37.99
N VAL A 925 25.02 -22.03 39.03
CA VAL A 925 23.71 -22.71 39.08
C VAL A 925 22.83 -22.36 37.87
N GLN A 926 22.83 -21.09 37.43
CA GLN A 926 22.02 -20.66 36.29
C GLN A 926 22.58 -21.16 34.94
N GLN A 927 23.90 -21.21 34.77
CA GLN A 927 24.55 -21.77 33.59
C GLN A 927 24.24 -23.26 33.45
N ARG A 928 24.25 -24.00 34.57
CA ARG A 928 23.86 -25.41 34.61
C ARG A 928 22.41 -25.61 34.18
N GLN A 929 21.48 -24.83 34.74
CA GLN A 929 20.06 -24.91 34.34
C GLN A 929 19.87 -24.59 32.85
N ASN A 930 20.58 -23.60 32.32
CA ASN A 930 20.53 -23.28 30.88
C ASN A 930 21.06 -24.44 30.04
N LEU A 931 22.21 -25.02 30.41
CA LEU A 931 22.79 -26.18 29.73
C LEU A 931 21.83 -27.37 29.73
N GLU A 932 21.29 -27.74 30.90
CA GLU A 932 20.30 -28.82 31.04
C GLU A 932 19.08 -28.56 30.14
N ALA A 933 18.59 -27.32 30.11
CA ALA A 933 17.43 -26.94 29.31
C ALA A 933 17.71 -27.01 27.80
N VAL A 934 18.90 -26.62 27.34
CA VAL A 934 19.33 -26.76 25.94
C VAL A 934 19.43 -28.21 25.53
N ILE A 935 20.09 -29.03 26.35
CA ILE A 935 20.34 -30.44 26.02
C ILE A 935 19.05 -31.23 26.05
N ARG A 936 18.16 -30.96 27.02
CA ARG A 936 16.83 -31.58 27.08
C ARG A 936 15.95 -31.22 25.87
N ALA A 937 16.14 -30.04 25.26
CA ALA A 937 15.45 -29.63 24.04
C ALA A 937 15.95 -30.36 22.78
N LEU A 938 17.14 -30.98 22.80
CA LEU A 938 17.62 -31.79 21.68
C LEU A 938 16.82 -33.10 21.53
N PRO A 939 16.79 -33.70 20.33
CA PRO A 939 16.22 -35.03 20.18
C PRO A 939 17.06 -36.04 20.96
N GLU A 940 16.40 -36.86 21.77
CA GLU A 940 16.99 -37.77 22.78
C GLU A 940 17.69 -37.05 23.95
N GLY A 941 17.30 -35.80 24.21
CA GLY A 941 17.94 -34.92 25.20
C GLY A 941 18.06 -35.47 26.61
N GLU A 942 17.08 -36.22 27.12
CA GLU A 942 17.17 -36.85 28.46
C GLU A 942 18.28 -37.92 28.54
N THR A 943 18.43 -38.73 27.48
CA THR A 943 19.49 -39.74 27.40
C THR A 943 20.85 -39.07 27.30
N ILE A 944 20.97 -38.04 26.45
CA ILE A 944 22.19 -37.25 26.26
C ILE A 944 22.58 -36.57 27.58
N LEU A 945 21.62 -35.94 28.26
CA LEU A 945 21.85 -35.24 29.52
C LEU A 945 22.34 -36.20 30.61
N LYS A 946 21.69 -37.36 30.77
CA LYS A 946 22.12 -38.37 31.74
C LYS A 946 23.54 -38.88 31.44
N GLY A 947 23.85 -39.14 30.17
CA GLY A 947 25.19 -39.53 29.74
C GLY A 947 26.23 -38.46 30.04
N MET A 948 25.89 -37.20 29.79
CA MET A 948 26.76 -36.06 30.06
C MET A 948 26.92 -35.77 31.56
N ASP A 949 25.88 -35.91 32.37
CA ASP A 949 26.00 -35.77 33.83
C ASP A 949 26.90 -36.83 34.43
N ASN A 950 26.82 -38.06 33.92
CA ASN A 950 27.72 -39.13 34.30
C ASN A 950 29.18 -38.76 33.96
N LEU A 951 29.41 -38.28 32.74
CA LEU A 951 30.72 -37.81 32.30
C LEU A 951 31.24 -36.68 33.19
N LEU A 952 30.48 -35.60 33.36
CA LEU A 952 30.88 -34.42 34.11
C LEU A 952 31.14 -34.76 35.58
N SER A 953 30.34 -35.63 36.19
CA SER A 953 30.55 -36.13 37.55
C SER A 953 31.87 -36.89 37.69
N THR A 954 32.16 -37.82 36.77
CA THR A 954 33.43 -38.55 36.75
C THR A 954 34.62 -37.62 36.52
N LEU A 955 34.52 -36.68 35.58
CA LEU A 955 35.60 -35.76 35.25
C LEU A 955 35.86 -34.77 36.40
N GLU A 956 34.84 -34.29 37.09
CA GLU A 956 34.99 -33.46 38.30
C GLU A 956 35.73 -34.21 39.41
N ALA A 957 35.48 -35.52 39.58
CA ALA A 957 36.21 -36.34 40.56
C ALA A 957 37.72 -36.35 40.30
N THR A 958 38.16 -36.29 39.04
CA THR A 958 39.60 -36.25 38.69
C THR A 958 40.33 -34.99 39.18
N GLY A 959 39.59 -33.95 39.59
CA GLY A 959 40.13 -32.67 40.05
C GLY A 959 40.74 -32.71 41.46
N TYR A 960 40.43 -33.75 42.24
CA TYR A 960 40.88 -33.89 43.63
C TYR A 960 42.31 -34.45 43.79
N ARG A 961 43.07 -34.55 42.70
CA ARG A 961 44.46 -35.02 42.78
C ARG A 961 45.29 -34.13 43.71
N PRO A 962 46.04 -34.70 44.66
CA PRO A 962 46.90 -33.94 45.55
C PRO A 962 48.01 -33.20 44.77
N ASN A 963 48.04 -31.87 44.88
CA ASN A 963 49.12 -31.06 44.32
C ASN A 963 50.47 -31.45 44.95
N LYS A 964 51.56 -31.35 44.18
CA LYS A 964 52.94 -31.52 44.65
C LYS A 964 53.33 -30.31 45.53
N GLY A 965 52.84 -30.27 46.76
CA GLY A 965 53.16 -29.25 47.78
C GLY A 965 54.16 -29.75 48.83
N SER A 966 54.77 -28.83 49.59
CA SER A 966 55.79 -29.13 50.61
C SER A 966 55.30 -30.15 51.65
N ASP A 967 56.22 -30.99 52.12
CA ASP A 967 55.95 -32.04 53.12
C ASP A 967 55.40 -31.42 54.41
N THR A 968 54.13 -31.68 54.71
CA THR A 968 53.55 -31.36 56.02
C THR A 968 53.99 -32.39 57.05
N ALA A 969 53.92 -32.07 58.35
CA ALA A 969 54.31 -32.99 59.43
C ALA A 969 53.59 -34.36 59.35
N PHE A 970 52.35 -34.37 58.85
CA PHE A 970 51.59 -35.59 58.60
C PHE A 970 52.18 -36.44 57.46
N ASN A 971 52.66 -35.83 56.38
CA ASN A 971 53.32 -36.57 55.29
C ASN A 971 54.64 -37.19 55.73
N GLN A 972 55.39 -36.47 56.59
CA GLN A 972 56.59 -37.02 57.20
C GLN A 972 56.24 -38.21 58.11
N ALA A 973 55.13 -38.14 58.86
CA ALA A 973 54.64 -39.25 59.68
C ALA A 973 54.25 -40.48 58.83
N ILE A 974 53.51 -40.31 57.73
CA ILE A 974 53.18 -41.42 56.80
C ILE A 974 54.45 -41.98 56.16
N GLN A 975 55.37 -41.13 55.70
CA GLN A 975 56.66 -41.59 55.15
C GLN A 975 57.45 -42.37 56.20
N VAL A 976 57.43 -41.97 57.48
CA VAL A 976 58.07 -42.68 58.59
C VAL A 976 57.37 -44.01 58.90
N GLN A 977 56.04 -44.06 58.81
CA GLN A 977 55.25 -45.28 59.02
C GLN A 977 55.45 -46.30 57.88
N LEU A 978 55.57 -45.82 56.64
CA LEU A 978 55.99 -46.61 55.47
C LEU A 978 57.45 -47.11 55.62
N LYS A 979 58.35 -46.30 56.22
CA LYS A 979 59.74 -46.66 56.54
C LYS A 979 59.85 -47.70 57.66
N SER A 980 58.99 -47.66 58.69
CA SER A 980 59.18 -48.45 59.91
C SER A 980 58.53 -49.83 59.89
N GLY A 981 57.44 -50.04 59.12
CA GLY A 981 56.69 -51.31 59.08
C GLY A 981 56.19 -51.82 60.45
N LYS A 982 56.34 -51.02 61.51
CA LYS A 982 55.94 -51.27 62.89
C LYS A 982 55.27 -50.00 63.40
N THR A 983 54.05 -50.16 63.89
CA THR A 983 53.28 -49.10 64.54
C THR A 983 54.09 -48.47 65.67
N GLN A 984 54.23 -47.14 65.66
CA GLN A 984 54.90 -46.37 66.72
C GLN A 984 54.02 -46.26 67.97
N LEU A 985 53.83 -47.39 68.65
CA LEU A 985 53.27 -47.40 70.01
C LEU A 985 54.07 -48.29 70.98
N GLY A 986 55.30 -48.66 70.60
CA GLY A 986 56.19 -49.52 71.39
C GLY A 986 57.49 -48.87 71.88
N GLN A 987 57.78 -47.60 71.56
CA GLN A 987 59.07 -46.97 71.93
C GLN A 987 58.97 -45.75 72.86
N ALA A 988 57.76 -45.28 73.20
CA ALA A 988 57.61 -44.13 74.09
C ALA A 988 57.61 -44.47 75.60
N VAL A 989 57.84 -45.73 75.97
CA VAL A 989 57.80 -46.20 77.38
C VAL A 989 59.18 -46.62 77.91
N ALA A 990 60.22 -46.67 77.07
CA ALA A 990 61.57 -47.06 77.51
C ALA A 990 62.46 -45.89 77.96
N ASP A 991 62.21 -44.65 77.48
CA ASP A 991 63.15 -43.53 77.69
C ASP A 991 62.73 -42.53 78.79
N VAL A 992 61.72 -42.84 79.61
CA VAL A 992 61.31 -41.99 80.75
C VAL A 992 61.47 -42.71 82.10
N ALA A 993 62.15 -43.86 82.12
CA ALA A 993 62.51 -44.57 83.36
C ALA A 993 63.91 -44.24 83.91
N THR A 994 64.61 -43.21 83.42
CA THR A 994 65.81 -42.66 84.06
C THR A 994 65.76 -41.14 84.03
N GLY A 995 65.34 -40.56 85.15
CA GLY A 995 65.14 -39.12 85.29
C GLY A 995 66.40 -38.31 85.55
N ALA A 996 66.18 -37.00 85.46
CA ALA A 996 66.85 -35.90 86.14
C ALA A 996 68.31 -35.58 85.76
N ALA A 997 68.52 -34.40 85.15
CA ALA A 997 68.87 -33.17 85.87
C ALA A 997 69.42 -32.09 84.90
N ALA A 998 69.07 -30.83 85.17
CA ALA A 998 69.72 -29.58 84.76
C ALA A 998 69.96 -29.35 83.24
N GLY A 999 69.49 -28.28 82.61
CA GLY A 999 69.61 -26.90 83.06
C GLY A 999 70.76 -26.23 82.31
N ALA A 1000 70.40 -25.33 81.39
CA ALA A 1000 71.22 -24.26 80.79
C ALA A 1000 72.42 -24.62 79.90
N GLY A 1001 72.64 -23.76 78.89
CA GLY A 1001 73.99 -23.48 78.39
C GLY A 1001 74.24 -23.77 76.91
N VAL A 1002 73.96 -22.77 76.07
CA VAL A 1002 74.88 -22.21 75.06
C VAL A 1002 75.90 -23.17 74.42
N GLY A 1003 75.67 -23.56 73.17
CA GLY A 1003 76.70 -24.16 72.33
C GLY A 1003 77.61 -23.10 71.69
N GLY A 1004 78.78 -22.91 72.29
CA GLY A 1004 79.96 -22.33 71.66
C GLY A 1004 81.02 -23.42 71.44
N TRP A 1005 81.58 -23.41 70.23
CA TRP A 1005 82.60 -24.27 69.61
C TRP A 1005 83.85 -24.69 70.43
N SER A 1006 84.39 -25.85 70.02
CA SER A 1006 85.75 -26.41 70.21
C SER A 1006 85.94 -27.53 71.25
N GLY A 1007 86.49 -28.66 70.79
CA GLY A 1007 86.86 -29.82 71.60
C GLY A 1007 87.08 -31.08 70.75
N ALA A 1008 88.18 -31.12 70.01
CA ALA A 1008 88.61 -32.27 69.22
C ALA A 1008 89.33 -33.34 70.06
N ALA A 1009 89.16 -34.61 69.66
CA ALA A 1009 90.16 -35.68 69.56
C ALA A 1009 89.80 -37.02 70.25
N GLY A 1010 89.88 -38.09 69.44
CA GLY A 1010 89.86 -39.51 69.82
C GLY A 1010 88.59 -40.22 69.36
N GLY A 1011 88.57 -41.16 68.43
CA GLY A 1011 89.59 -41.94 67.74
C GLY A 1011 88.86 -43.06 66.99
N ALA A 1012 89.45 -43.57 65.92
CA ALA A 1012 88.85 -44.46 64.93
C ALA A 1012 88.22 -45.77 65.49
N VAL A 1013 87.12 -46.20 64.84
CA VAL A 1013 86.68 -47.57 64.47
C VAL A 1013 85.14 -47.64 64.52
N LEU A 1014 84.47 -47.52 63.38
CA LEU A 1014 83.15 -48.13 63.06
C LEU A 1014 82.63 -47.68 61.67
N GLY A 1015 83.43 -47.92 60.62
CA GLY A 1015 82.95 -47.98 59.24
C GLY A 1015 82.75 -49.44 58.84
N LEU A 1016 81.49 -49.89 58.71
CA LEU A 1016 81.02 -51.08 57.92
C LEU A 1016 79.60 -51.59 58.30
N LYS A 1017 78.67 -50.75 58.79
CA LYS A 1017 77.27 -51.20 59.07
C LYS A 1017 76.15 -50.27 58.59
N ARG A 1018 76.37 -49.36 57.63
CA ARG A 1018 75.30 -48.50 57.07
C ARG A 1018 74.85 -48.81 55.63
N GLY A 1019 75.58 -49.62 54.85
CA GLY A 1019 75.24 -49.87 53.43
C GLY A 1019 74.12 -50.91 53.17
N VAL A 1020 73.82 -51.80 54.12
CA VAL A 1020 72.79 -52.85 53.94
C VAL A 1020 71.43 -52.42 54.51
N GLY A 1021 71.43 -51.49 55.48
CA GLY A 1021 70.21 -50.95 56.08
C GLY A 1021 69.42 -50.09 55.09
N ASP A 1022 70.07 -49.14 54.43
CA ASP A 1022 69.40 -48.16 53.55
C ASP A 1022 68.83 -48.80 52.27
N ALA A 1023 69.52 -49.79 51.68
CA ALA A 1023 69.02 -50.52 50.51
C ALA A 1023 67.81 -51.44 50.84
N MET A 1024 67.83 -52.09 52.00
CA MET A 1024 66.73 -52.95 52.47
C MET A 1024 65.53 -52.14 53.00
N LEU A 1025 65.80 -50.96 53.58
CA LEU A 1025 64.80 -49.95 53.95
C LEU A 1025 64.12 -49.36 52.71
N GLN A 1026 64.90 -49.04 51.67
CA GLN A 1026 64.39 -48.52 50.40
C GLN A 1026 63.59 -49.59 49.65
N ALA A 1027 64.02 -50.86 49.65
CA ALA A 1027 63.26 -51.98 49.09
C ALA A 1027 61.91 -52.24 49.82
N ARG A 1028 61.83 -52.02 51.14
CA ARG A 1028 60.56 -52.14 51.89
C ARG A 1028 59.60 -50.98 51.64
N MET A 1029 60.10 -49.75 51.49
CA MET A 1029 59.28 -48.62 51.05
C MET A 1029 58.69 -48.87 49.66
N MET A 1030 59.47 -49.49 48.76
CA MET A 1030 59.02 -49.86 47.41
C MET A 1030 57.86 -50.86 47.42
N GLY A 1031 57.93 -51.93 48.24
CA GLY A 1031 56.87 -52.95 48.31
C GLY A 1031 55.57 -52.47 49.00
N ASN A 1032 55.66 -51.64 50.04
CA ASN A 1032 54.47 -51.09 50.70
C ASN A 1032 53.79 -50.00 49.86
N GLY A 1033 54.57 -49.17 49.15
CA GLY A 1033 54.05 -48.18 48.22
C GLY A 1033 53.32 -48.81 47.03
N GLU A 1034 53.86 -49.91 46.49
CA GLU A 1034 53.22 -50.68 45.41
C GLU A 1034 51.86 -51.26 45.82
N ALA A 1035 51.79 -51.88 47.01
CA ALA A 1035 50.57 -52.45 47.55
C ALA A 1035 49.45 -51.40 47.69
N ILE A 1036 49.77 -50.22 48.22
CA ILE A 1036 48.82 -49.13 48.40
C ILE A 1036 48.44 -48.49 47.05
N ALA A 1037 49.39 -48.31 46.13
CA ALA A 1037 49.11 -47.83 44.77
C ALA A 1037 48.08 -48.73 44.08
N ARG A 1038 48.27 -50.06 44.12
CA ARG A 1038 47.31 -51.02 43.56
C ARG A 1038 45.94 -50.94 44.23
N MET A 1039 45.86 -50.79 45.55
CA MET A 1039 44.57 -50.61 46.23
C MET A 1039 43.88 -49.28 45.88
N LEU A 1040 44.63 -48.22 45.61
CA LEU A 1040 44.10 -46.93 45.20
C LEU A 1040 43.63 -46.91 43.74
N THR A 1041 44.23 -47.72 42.86
CA THR A 1041 43.92 -47.75 41.42
C THR A 1041 43.05 -48.94 41.00
N ASP A 1042 43.01 -50.03 41.78
CA ASP A 1042 42.22 -51.22 41.46
C ASP A 1042 40.78 -51.08 41.99
N PRO A 1043 39.76 -51.14 41.11
CA PRO A 1043 38.35 -51.06 41.48
C PRO A 1043 37.92 -52.13 42.48
N LYS A 1044 38.57 -53.31 42.50
CA LYS A 1044 38.21 -54.45 43.34
C LYS A 1044 38.58 -54.23 44.79
N ALA A 1045 39.45 -53.26 45.08
CA ALA A 1045 39.81 -52.92 46.44
C ALA A 1045 38.64 -52.32 47.23
N LEU A 1046 37.79 -51.50 46.60
CA LEU A 1046 36.76 -50.76 47.32
C LEU A 1046 35.59 -51.63 47.85
N PRO A 1047 35.03 -52.60 47.10
CA PRO A 1047 34.04 -53.53 47.62
C PRO A 1047 34.55 -54.32 48.84
N ASP A 1048 35.80 -54.78 48.79
CA ASP A 1048 36.42 -55.50 49.89
C ASP A 1048 36.72 -54.56 51.08
N LEU A 1049 37.08 -53.30 50.85
CA LEU A 1049 37.21 -52.27 51.91
C LEU A 1049 35.88 -51.95 52.58
N ARG A 1050 34.80 -51.80 51.81
CA ARG A 1050 33.45 -51.59 52.34
C ARG A 1050 32.98 -52.79 53.16
N ALA A 1051 33.23 -54.00 52.65
CA ALA A 1051 32.90 -55.23 53.36
C ALA A 1051 33.76 -55.43 54.62
N LEU A 1052 35.02 -54.98 54.59
CA LEU A 1052 35.94 -54.96 55.73
C LEU A 1052 35.55 -53.89 56.78
N ALA A 1053 35.02 -52.75 56.36
CA ALA A 1053 34.51 -51.70 57.25
C ALA A 1053 33.21 -52.12 57.97
N ARG A 1054 32.37 -52.92 57.29
CA ARG A 1054 31.15 -53.52 57.87
C ARG A 1054 31.42 -54.70 58.80
N SER A 1055 32.58 -55.35 58.66
CA SER A 1055 32.90 -56.56 59.41
C SER A 1055 33.43 -56.20 60.80
N PRO A 1056 32.87 -56.77 61.90
CA PRO A 1056 33.42 -56.58 63.22
C PRO A 1056 34.91 -56.91 63.26
N VAL A 1057 35.69 -56.09 63.95
CA VAL A 1057 37.14 -56.24 64.07
C VAL A 1057 37.46 -57.64 64.60
N GLY A 1058 38.24 -58.42 63.86
CA GLY A 1058 38.60 -59.80 64.20
C GLY A 1058 37.59 -60.89 63.79
N SER A 1059 36.54 -60.56 63.05
CA SER A 1059 35.62 -61.56 62.49
C SER A 1059 36.23 -62.35 61.33
N LYS A 1060 35.77 -63.59 61.10
CA LYS A 1060 36.18 -64.41 59.95
C LYS A 1060 35.94 -63.73 58.60
N ASN A 1061 34.90 -62.90 58.52
CA ASN A 1061 34.60 -62.09 57.34
C ASN A 1061 35.64 -60.98 57.17
N ALA A 1062 35.99 -60.25 58.24
CA ALA A 1062 37.08 -59.27 58.20
C ALA A 1062 38.40 -59.92 57.72
N GLU A 1063 38.76 -61.09 58.25
CA GLU A 1063 39.95 -61.83 57.80
C GLU A 1063 39.88 -62.23 56.32
N ALA A 1064 38.70 -62.62 55.82
CA ALA A 1064 38.52 -63.01 54.43
C ALA A 1064 38.63 -61.83 53.46
N PHE A 1065 38.13 -60.64 53.83
CA PHE A 1065 38.27 -59.42 53.03
C PHE A 1065 39.70 -58.86 53.09
N THR A 1066 40.33 -58.87 54.27
CA THR A 1066 41.75 -58.58 54.45
C THR A 1066 42.63 -59.44 53.55
N ARG A 1067 42.42 -60.77 53.52
CA ARG A 1067 43.17 -61.67 52.63
C ARG A 1067 42.98 -61.35 51.15
N ARG A 1068 41.78 -60.95 50.74
CA ARG A 1068 41.49 -60.54 49.35
C ARG A 1068 42.19 -59.23 48.96
N LEU A 1069 42.19 -58.25 49.86
CA LEU A 1069 42.95 -57.01 49.68
C LEU A 1069 44.46 -57.28 49.59
N LEU A 1070 44.98 -58.23 50.38
CA LEU A 1070 46.38 -58.65 50.34
C LEU A 1070 46.75 -59.43 49.07
N THR A 1071 45.84 -60.23 48.51
CA THR A 1071 46.09 -60.88 47.21
C THR A 1071 46.00 -59.89 46.04
N LEU A 1072 45.12 -58.90 46.14
CA LEU A 1072 45.07 -57.76 45.20
C LEU A 1072 46.38 -56.96 45.24
N SER A 1073 46.90 -56.66 46.43
CA SER A 1073 48.10 -55.83 46.58
C SER A 1073 49.39 -56.53 46.13
N ASN A 1074 49.46 -57.87 46.23
CA ASN A 1074 50.65 -58.64 45.85
C ASN A 1074 50.72 -59.05 44.37
N GLY A 1075 49.76 -58.64 43.53
CA GLY A 1075 49.79 -58.89 42.09
C GLY A 1075 49.40 -60.32 41.80
N GLY A 1076 48.09 -60.55 41.66
CA GLY A 1076 47.44 -61.86 41.71
C GLY A 1076 48.22 -63.01 41.05
N ALA A 1077 48.76 -63.89 41.89
CA ALA A 1077 48.88 -65.30 41.59
C ALA A 1077 47.85 -66.03 42.46
N ALA A 1078 46.68 -66.34 41.90
CA ALA A 1078 45.85 -67.39 42.46
C ALA A 1078 46.32 -68.73 41.86
N PRO A 1079 46.52 -69.79 42.64
CA PRO A 1079 46.54 -71.13 42.09
C PRO A 1079 45.12 -71.43 41.58
N THR A 1080 45.02 -71.83 40.31
CA THR A 1080 43.84 -72.45 39.73
C THR A 1080 43.40 -73.61 40.62
N ARG A 1081 42.23 -73.49 41.26
CA ARG A 1081 41.52 -74.65 41.80
C ARG A 1081 40.82 -75.32 40.63
N ASP A 1082 41.33 -76.49 40.25
CA ASP A 1082 40.63 -77.46 39.41
C ASP A 1082 39.24 -77.73 40.02
N VAL A 1083 38.20 -77.45 39.24
CA VAL A 1083 36.84 -77.91 39.52
C VAL A 1083 36.64 -79.18 38.71
N SER A 1084 37.25 -80.27 39.18
CA SER A 1084 36.96 -81.62 38.67
C SER A 1084 36.85 -82.61 39.83
N ALA A 1085 35.94 -82.34 40.77
CA ALA A 1085 35.49 -83.34 41.75
C ALA A 1085 34.23 -82.87 42.51
N ALA A 1086 33.13 -82.59 41.79
CA ALA A 1086 31.78 -82.69 42.33
C ALA A 1086 30.76 -82.45 41.22
N GLN A 1087 30.50 -83.51 40.45
CA GLN A 1087 29.35 -83.79 39.55
C GLN A 1087 29.89 -84.38 38.24
N ARG A 1088 29.28 -85.51 37.83
CA ARG A 1088 29.63 -86.26 36.63
C ARG A 1088 29.44 -85.44 35.37
#